data_AF-A0A2H6B049-F1
#
_entry.id   AF-A0A2H6B049-F1
#
_cell.length_a   1.000
_cell.length_b   1.000
_cell.length_c   1.000
_cell.angle_alpha   90.00
_cell.angle_beta   90.00
_cell.angle_gamma   90.00
#
_symmetry.space_group_name_H-M   'P 1'
#
loop_
_entity.id
_entity.type
_entity.pdbx_description
1 polymer ?
#
loop_
_entity_poly.entity_id
_entity_poly.type
_entity_poly.pdbx_seq_one_letter_code
_entity_poly.pdbx_strand_id
1 'polypeptide(L)'
;MRTRALRPWTELVRLHPDVEAGTLTEAVFAIDLGAIAAGDPNVPVVYRDPEAFFQATYLTADLARLLEEVLASLAGTPGYNRVLKLRTPFGGGKSHTLAALLHAARHPQKLGHVPEARRFPKPENVAVAVFDGEKFDAQKGKELEGGRTIRTMWGWIAWQIDPERAFPLVADHDRERVAPGGDAIRELLTAGAAGRPVLILLDEVLKYMERAAAVSVRESTLRRQAMDFFQNLTVEVSGSTNAALVYSLTWSAREALGNVPLLEEIDKLAARVDQLREPVSGDEILPVLKRRLLAALPDPDVATEVATAYEGVVTGMRTAYAEKPAERHQAEEEGRLLRDRIREAYPFHPALIDIMRERWTAVDAFQRTRGALRFLAACMHSLKRDGGARPLLGPTDVPLHDRNVRVKMLNDLGAQNQYDPVVAADIAGSNARAKRIDERFARETPELGSVKPATRLATAIFLYSFGGLRREGASESETLPPGVTESELLAACVGPDLDPITAKAVLSELRNHCLYLHYDGVRYCFKKDPNITKLIEDAEQEVSKQELAARGRGKVRDKIEQMLEARLAGHRGAIVWPSKSQDIPDNAPRLLIAYLPLEFAAEGEPEQERLARDYLLNCGDRPRRYRNGVVLAIPEKKQIEALRRAVRYLLAIESVKSRQREYRLTEDQLEQLKERKQTEEAAAESCLRDLYAEVWLPRVENGEVLLDRVKRGGRPLQATGIHERIMELLTSVDTPRVYSSVTPRKMVERVRLGEARAAGEAPRLGVPVAEVVESFFRDLAPPRLESADALKKAIARGVEERIFAYTSGSPPALGADGKFQVGPEKVVLGRRLGEDEVDLDSGFLMVPEAVPASPSSPGTVPSGSGMPTSAAAAPMPAMAAGSAPTAPGAPLARSTRSVRFSLKATRAQIFKAFPAIANLADKADGGIVTLSVEATSAAGFDPSWLRNAVEEPLDEADIVLLWADDPRSDGDPGSPRG
;
A
#
# COMPACT_ATOMS: atom_id res chain seq x y z
N MET A 1 5.74 -13.63 33.67
CA MET A 1 7.13 -13.66 34.18
C MET A 1 7.54 -12.22 34.46
N ARG A 2 8.10 -11.90 35.64
CA ARG A 2 8.72 -10.59 35.87
C ARG A 2 10.00 -10.54 35.04
N THR A 3 9.95 -9.91 33.86
CA THR A 3 11.10 -9.74 32.97
C THR A 3 12.13 -8.86 33.67
N ARG A 4 13.22 -9.46 34.14
CA ARG A 4 14.40 -8.72 34.57
C ARG A 4 14.91 -7.98 33.33
N ALA A 5 14.93 -6.65 33.36
CA ALA A 5 15.41 -5.87 32.22
C ALA A 5 16.88 -6.23 31.96
N LEU A 6 17.15 -6.81 30.79
CA LEU A 6 18.50 -7.16 30.37
C LEU A 6 19.30 -5.87 30.17
N ARG A 7 20.55 -5.87 30.64
CA ARG A 7 21.44 -4.72 30.49
C ARG A 7 21.98 -4.61 29.06
N PRO A 8 22.23 -3.39 28.55
CA PRO A 8 22.94 -3.17 27.30
C PRO A 8 24.33 -3.84 27.28
N TRP A 9 24.75 -4.37 26.13
CA TRP A 9 26.07 -4.98 26.01
C TRP A 9 27.21 -4.00 26.29
N THR A 10 26.99 -2.70 26.07
CA THR A 10 27.97 -1.63 26.33
C THR A 10 28.35 -1.50 27.80
N GLU A 11 27.52 -1.97 28.74
CA GLU A 11 27.81 -2.00 30.18
C GLU A 11 28.61 -3.25 30.60
N LEU A 12 28.57 -4.30 29.78
CA LEU A 12 29.00 -5.65 30.14
C LEU A 12 30.25 -6.10 29.39
N VAL A 13 30.51 -5.48 28.23
CA VAL A 13 31.60 -5.85 27.34
C VAL A 13 32.61 -4.70 27.22
N ARG A 14 33.89 -5.05 27.31
CA ARG A 14 35.01 -4.13 27.05
C ARG A 14 35.47 -4.26 25.60
N LEU A 15 35.47 -3.14 24.89
CA LEU A 15 35.95 -3.07 23.51
C LEU A 15 37.47 -3.07 23.48
N HIS A 16 38.05 -3.55 22.39
CA HIS A 16 39.47 -3.37 22.15
C HIS A 16 39.80 -1.86 22.08
N PRO A 17 40.96 -1.38 22.62
CA PRO A 17 41.27 0.05 22.68
C PRO A 17 41.12 0.79 21.34
N ASP A 18 41.58 0.20 20.23
CA ASP A 18 41.46 0.79 18.89
C ASP A 18 40.01 0.93 18.40
N VAL A 19 39.13 0.02 18.84
CA VAL A 19 37.69 0.08 18.53
C VAL A 19 37.02 1.15 19.39
N GLU A 20 37.36 1.19 20.68
CA GLU A 20 36.82 2.17 21.61
C GLU A 20 37.21 3.60 21.21
N ALA A 21 38.46 3.81 20.79
CA ALA A 21 38.97 5.10 20.30
C ALA A 21 38.47 5.48 18.89
N GLY A 22 37.87 4.54 18.15
CA GLY A 22 37.42 4.76 16.76
C GLY A 22 38.57 4.93 15.76
N THR A 23 39.79 4.53 16.13
CA THR A 23 41.04 4.71 15.35
C THR A 23 41.44 3.48 14.55
N LEU A 24 40.64 2.41 14.58
CA LEU A 24 40.88 1.18 13.85
C LEU A 24 41.06 1.43 12.34
N THR A 25 42.32 1.40 11.87
CA THR A 25 42.67 1.68 10.46
C THR A 25 42.63 0.41 9.61
N GLU A 26 42.46 0.57 8.29
CA GLU A 26 42.50 -0.57 7.35
C GLU A 26 43.85 -1.29 7.35
N ALA A 27 44.94 -0.55 7.61
CA ALA A 27 46.29 -1.10 7.68
C ALA A 27 46.44 -2.11 8.81
N VAL A 28 45.70 -1.97 9.93
CA VAL A 28 45.75 -2.94 11.04
C VAL A 28 45.06 -4.27 10.70
N PHE A 29 44.50 -4.42 9.50
CA PHE A 29 43.93 -5.69 9.04
C PHE A 29 44.64 -6.26 7.81
N ALA A 30 45.57 -5.51 7.21
CA ALA A 30 46.37 -5.96 6.10
C ALA A 30 47.65 -6.61 6.64
N ILE A 31 47.80 -7.91 6.43
CA ILE A 31 49.01 -8.63 6.79
C ILE A 31 49.94 -8.65 5.59
N ASP A 32 51.17 -8.24 5.84
CA ASP A 32 52.22 -8.18 4.86
C ASP A 32 53.20 -9.34 5.12
N LEU A 33 52.94 -10.49 4.48
CA LEU A 33 53.72 -11.70 4.72
C LEU A 33 55.20 -11.49 4.37
N GLY A 34 55.50 -10.78 3.28
CA GLY A 34 56.86 -10.47 2.88
C GLY A 34 57.62 -9.64 3.91
N ALA A 35 56.98 -8.61 4.48
CA ALA A 35 57.58 -7.77 5.52
C ALA A 35 57.77 -8.53 6.85
N ILE A 36 56.83 -9.40 7.23
CA ILE A 36 56.96 -10.29 8.41
C ILE A 36 58.14 -11.25 8.21
N ALA A 37 58.23 -11.89 7.04
CA ALA A 37 59.29 -12.83 6.73
C ALA A 37 60.69 -12.18 6.74
N ALA A 38 60.77 -10.91 6.34
CA ALA A 38 61.99 -10.10 6.36
C ALA A 38 62.31 -9.48 7.74
N GLY A 39 61.41 -9.58 8.72
CA GLY A 39 61.61 -8.98 10.04
C GLY A 39 61.53 -7.46 10.07
N ASP A 40 60.81 -6.83 9.14
CA ASP A 40 60.71 -5.38 8.99
C ASP A 40 60.24 -4.72 10.31
N PRO A 41 60.98 -3.74 10.86
CA PRO A 41 60.62 -3.10 12.12
C PRO A 41 59.36 -2.24 12.07
N ASN A 42 58.88 -1.88 10.88
CA ASN A 42 57.65 -1.11 10.69
C ASN A 42 56.38 -1.96 10.81
N VAL A 43 56.51 -3.30 10.78
CA VAL A 43 55.38 -4.20 10.98
C VAL A 43 54.97 -4.20 12.46
N PRO A 44 53.67 -4.05 12.79
CA PRO A 44 53.20 -4.08 14.17
C PRO A 44 53.69 -5.32 14.92
N VAL A 45 54.08 -5.13 16.19
CA VAL A 45 54.64 -6.21 17.03
C VAL A 45 53.71 -7.43 17.10
N VAL A 46 52.40 -7.21 17.13
CA VAL A 46 51.38 -8.28 17.12
C VAL A 46 51.48 -9.22 15.91
N TYR A 47 52.04 -8.78 14.79
CA TYR A 47 52.25 -9.61 13.61
C TYR A 47 53.66 -10.15 13.46
N ARG A 48 54.66 -9.43 13.99
CA ARG A 48 56.08 -9.77 13.88
C ARG A 48 56.55 -10.74 14.96
N ASP A 49 56.05 -10.61 16.19
CA ASP A 49 56.41 -11.49 17.30
C ASP A 49 55.51 -12.75 17.31
N PRO A 50 56.08 -13.97 17.28
CA PRO A 50 55.28 -15.21 17.23
C PRO A 50 54.34 -15.37 18.42
N GLU A 51 54.76 -14.98 19.63
CA GLU A 51 53.97 -15.18 20.84
C GLU A 51 52.80 -14.21 20.89
N ALA A 52 53.04 -12.93 20.60
CA ALA A 52 52.00 -11.92 20.45
C ALA A 52 51.01 -12.28 19.31
N PHE A 53 51.52 -12.83 18.20
CA PHE A 53 50.70 -13.28 17.07
C PHE A 53 49.71 -14.36 17.49
N PHE A 54 50.20 -15.44 18.11
CA PHE A 54 49.32 -16.55 18.53
C PHE A 54 48.41 -16.18 19.72
N GLN A 55 48.80 -15.21 20.56
CA GLN A 55 47.91 -14.68 21.59
C GLN A 55 46.74 -13.87 20.98
N ALA A 56 47.01 -13.07 19.96
CA ALA A 56 45.99 -12.27 19.27
C ALA A 56 45.13 -13.11 18.29
N THR A 57 45.64 -14.26 17.83
CA THR A 57 44.99 -15.13 16.86
C THR A 57 44.05 -16.14 17.53
N TYR A 58 42.84 -16.29 16.99
CA TYR A 58 41.97 -17.42 17.33
C TYR A 58 42.28 -18.58 16.39
N LEU A 59 42.69 -19.72 16.93
CA LEU A 59 42.93 -20.94 16.17
C LEU A 59 41.60 -21.66 15.94
N THR A 60 41.02 -21.40 14.78
CA THR A 60 39.89 -22.17 14.26
C THR A 60 40.28 -23.65 14.11
N ALA A 61 39.30 -24.55 14.12
CA ALA A 61 39.55 -25.97 13.94
C ALA A 61 40.20 -26.25 12.57
N ASP A 62 39.79 -25.52 11.53
CA ASP A 62 40.41 -25.63 10.21
C ASP A 62 41.86 -25.11 10.18
N LEU A 63 42.16 -23.96 10.82
CA LEU A 63 43.52 -23.45 10.91
C LEU A 63 44.41 -24.35 11.77
N ALA A 64 43.90 -24.86 12.88
CA ALA A 64 44.60 -25.80 13.75
C ALA A 64 44.97 -27.08 12.98
N ARG A 65 44.02 -27.67 12.24
CA ARG A 65 44.24 -28.84 11.40
C ARG A 65 45.27 -28.59 10.31
N LEU A 66 45.20 -27.43 9.66
CA LEU A 66 46.18 -27.02 8.64
C LEU A 66 47.59 -26.90 9.23
N LEU A 67 47.73 -26.23 10.38
CA LEU A 67 49.01 -26.10 11.06
C LEU A 67 49.57 -27.47 11.45
N GLU A 68 48.73 -28.33 12.03
CA GLU A 68 49.12 -29.70 12.39
C GLU A 68 49.57 -30.51 11.17
N GLU A 69 48.82 -30.47 10.06
CA GLU A 69 49.12 -31.18 8.81
C GLU A 69 50.46 -30.73 8.20
N VAL A 70 50.72 -29.42 8.14
CA VAL A 70 51.98 -28.89 7.61
C VAL A 70 53.16 -29.25 8.53
N LEU A 71 53.00 -29.07 9.84
CA LEU A 71 54.07 -29.40 10.79
C LEU A 71 54.36 -30.91 10.82
N ALA A 72 53.34 -31.76 10.68
CA ALA A 72 53.48 -33.21 10.57
C ALA A 72 54.21 -33.62 9.29
N SER A 73 53.87 -32.96 8.16
CA SER A 73 54.53 -33.16 6.86
C SER A 73 56.01 -32.79 6.93
N LEU A 74 56.34 -31.67 7.56
CA LEU A 74 57.73 -31.23 7.78
C LEU A 74 58.49 -32.17 8.73
N ALA A 75 57.80 -32.77 9.71
CA ALA A 75 58.37 -33.78 10.59
C ALA A 75 58.55 -35.16 9.94
N GLY A 76 58.15 -35.33 8.67
CA GLY A 76 58.28 -36.59 7.92
C GLY A 76 57.18 -37.61 8.20
N THR A 77 56.06 -37.18 8.80
CA THR A 77 54.94 -38.08 9.13
C THR A 77 54.21 -38.48 7.84
N PRO A 78 54.01 -39.79 7.56
CA PRO A 78 53.27 -40.23 6.38
C PRO A 78 51.76 -39.95 6.51
N GLY A 79 51.04 -39.91 5.39
CA GLY A 79 49.57 -39.80 5.37
C GLY A 79 49.00 -38.37 5.30
N TYR A 80 49.85 -37.34 5.28
CA TYR A 80 49.45 -35.94 5.12
C TYR A 80 49.71 -35.40 3.71
N ASN A 81 48.89 -34.43 3.28
CA ASN A 81 49.10 -33.74 2.01
C ASN A 81 50.16 -32.66 2.16
N ARG A 82 51.10 -32.63 1.20
CA ARG A 82 52.26 -31.73 1.23
C ARG A 82 52.07 -30.47 0.39
N VAL A 83 51.07 -30.46 -0.49
CA VAL A 83 50.72 -29.30 -1.32
C VAL A 83 49.33 -28.83 -0.92
N LEU A 84 49.24 -27.66 -0.30
CA LEU A 84 48.00 -27.11 0.22
C LEU A 84 47.67 -25.79 -0.47
N LYS A 85 46.44 -25.71 -0.98
CA LYS A 85 45.88 -24.51 -1.59
C LYS A 85 44.99 -23.80 -0.59
N LEU A 86 45.33 -22.55 -0.29
CA LEU A 86 44.50 -21.66 0.51
C LEU A 86 43.54 -20.89 -0.39
N ARG A 87 42.24 -21.10 -0.18
CA ARG A 87 41.18 -20.34 -0.82
C ARG A 87 40.16 -19.98 0.27
N THR A 88 39.67 -18.75 0.27
CA THR A 88 38.80 -18.24 1.35
C THR A 88 37.46 -17.77 0.79
N PRO A 89 36.34 -18.48 1.03
CA PRO A 89 35.01 -18.05 0.59
C PRO A 89 34.55 -16.79 1.33
N PHE A 90 35.12 -16.49 2.51
CA PHE A 90 34.81 -15.30 3.29
C PHE A 90 35.92 -14.22 3.28
N GLY A 91 36.87 -14.26 2.31
CA GLY A 91 37.79 -13.15 1.98
C GLY A 91 38.55 -12.55 3.17
N GLY A 92 39.84 -12.87 3.26
CA GLY A 92 40.68 -12.56 4.41
C GLY A 92 41.08 -13.86 5.12
N GLY A 93 42.27 -13.87 5.72
CA GLY A 93 42.82 -15.04 6.39
C GLY A 93 43.94 -15.76 5.64
N LYS A 94 44.08 -15.65 4.31
CA LYS A 94 45.16 -16.33 3.55
C LYS A 94 46.56 -15.92 4.02
N SER A 95 46.91 -14.64 3.93
CA SER A 95 48.20 -14.13 4.41
C SER A 95 48.36 -14.27 5.93
N HIS A 96 47.27 -14.25 6.70
CA HIS A 96 47.29 -14.54 8.14
C HIS A 96 47.67 -15.99 8.42
N THR A 97 47.09 -16.94 7.70
CA THR A 97 47.39 -18.37 7.77
C THR A 97 48.83 -18.65 7.34
N LEU A 98 49.30 -18.01 6.25
CA LEU A 98 50.71 -18.11 5.85
C LEU A 98 51.65 -17.54 6.92
N ALA A 99 51.28 -16.42 7.57
CA ALA A 99 52.04 -15.86 8.69
C ALA A 99 52.04 -16.80 9.92
N ALA A 100 50.92 -17.45 10.22
CA ALA A 100 50.83 -18.46 11.27
C ALA A 100 51.77 -19.64 10.99
N LEU A 101 51.78 -20.14 9.75
CA LEU A 101 52.69 -21.21 9.31
C LEU A 101 54.16 -20.80 9.38
N LEU A 102 54.47 -19.57 8.96
CA LEU A 102 55.81 -18.99 9.04
C LEU A 102 56.32 -18.97 10.49
N HIS A 103 55.51 -18.45 11.41
CA HIS A 103 55.83 -18.39 12.84
C HIS A 103 55.93 -19.79 13.46
N ALA A 104 55.00 -20.68 13.13
CA ALA A 104 54.98 -22.06 13.58
C ALA A 104 56.23 -22.84 13.14
N ALA A 105 56.69 -22.64 11.90
CA ALA A 105 57.85 -23.35 11.35
C ALA A 105 59.19 -22.78 11.83
N ARG A 106 59.31 -21.44 11.95
CA ARG A 106 60.55 -20.80 12.44
C ARG A 106 60.71 -20.91 13.95
N HIS A 107 59.59 -20.88 14.69
CA HIS A 107 59.59 -20.85 16.16
C HIS A 107 58.58 -21.86 16.75
N PRO A 108 58.71 -23.17 16.46
CA PRO A 108 57.73 -24.18 16.87
C PRO A 108 57.54 -24.29 18.38
N GLN A 109 58.53 -23.89 19.17
CA GLN A 109 58.43 -23.86 20.63
C GLN A 109 57.43 -22.82 21.13
N LYS A 110 57.24 -21.71 20.39
CA LYS A 110 56.30 -20.64 20.75
C LYS A 110 54.83 -21.05 20.63
N LEU A 111 54.53 -22.12 19.88
CA LEU A 111 53.20 -22.73 19.85
C LEU A 111 52.81 -23.37 21.20
N GLY A 112 53.76 -23.67 22.08
CA GLY A 112 53.48 -24.30 23.38
C GLY A 112 52.58 -23.46 24.31
N HIS A 113 52.52 -22.14 24.09
CA HIS A 113 51.66 -21.22 24.81
C HIS A 113 50.19 -21.28 24.37
N VAL A 114 49.91 -21.93 23.24
CA VAL A 114 48.57 -22.16 22.74
C VAL A 114 48.10 -23.56 23.16
N PRO A 115 47.04 -23.68 23.99
CA PRO A 115 46.53 -24.97 24.47
C PRO A 115 46.27 -26.00 23.36
N GLU A 116 45.62 -25.57 22.29
CA GLU A 116 45.20 -26.39 21.15
C GLU A 116 46.39 -26.92 20.34
N ALA A 117 47.50 -26.15 20.30
CA ALA A 117 48.69 -26.49 19.52
C ALA A 117 49.77 -27.24 20.32
N ARG A 118 49.57 -27.50 21.62
CA ARG A 118 50.58 -28.14 22.49
C ARG A 118 51.06 -29.50 21.98
N ARG A 119 50.17 -30.23 21.30
CA ARG A 119 50.42 -31.58 20.78
C ARG A 119 50.92 -31.59 19.33
N PHE A 120 51.03 -30.43 18.69
CA PHE A 120 51.45 -30.38 17.29
C PHE A 120 52.91 -30.84 17.16
N PRO A 121 53.27 -31.47 16.03
CA PRO A 121 54.65 -31.77 15.71
C PRO A 121 55.52 -30.50 15.75
N LYS A 122 56.76 -30.64 16.22
CA LYS A 122 57.72 -29.54 16.35
C LYS A 122 58.97 -29.83 15.52
N PRO A 123 58.90 -29.73 14.19
CA PRO A 123 60.08 -29.93 13.34
C PRO A 123 61.15 -28.90 13.67
N GLU A 124 62.40 -29.35 13.80
CA GLU A 124 63.52 -28.46 14.09
C GLU A 124 64.25 -28.03 12.82
N ASN A 125 64.85 -26.84 12.86
CA ASN A 125 65.73 -26.31 11.81
C ASN A 125 65.09 -26.29 10.40
N VAL A 126 63.81 -25.93 10.31
CA VAL A 126 63.07 -25.85 9.04
C VAL A 126 63.63 -24.71 8.18
N ALA A 127 63.96 -25.01 6.92
CA ALA A 127 64.24 -24.01 5.90
C ALA A 127 62.92 -23.44 5.37
N VAL A 128 62.65 -22.15 5.62
CA VAL A 128 61.39 -21.50 5.24
C VAL A 128 61.63 -20.48 4.13
N ALA A 129 61.02 -20.68 2.97
CA ALA A 129 61.05 -19.76 1.85
C ALA A 129 59.68 -19.09 1.65
N VAL A 130 59.66 -17.76 1.59
CA VAL A 130 58.45 -16.97 1.40
C VAL A 130 58.53 -16.20 0.08
N PHE A 131 57.54 -16.37 -0.78
CA PHE A 131 57.39 -15.60 -2.01
C PHE A 131 56.12 -14.75 -1.93
N ASP A 132 56.28 -13.44 -2.05
CA ASP A 132 55.18 -12.48 -2.10
C ASP A 132 55.02 -12.00 -3.54
N GLY A 133 54.00 -12.50 -4.23
CA GLY A 133 53.73 -12.18 -5.62
C GLY A 133 53.24 -10.76 -5.87
N GLU A 134 52.80 -10.06 -4.83
CA GLU A 134 52.40 -8.65 -4.92
C GLU A 134 53.60 -7.72 -4.85
N LYS A 135 54.66 -8.09 -4.11
CA LYS A 135 55.86 -7.27 -3.94
C LYS A 135 57.03 -7.63 -4.85
N PHE A 136 57.12 -8.88 -5.29
CA PHE A 136 58.23 -9.30 -6.14
C PHE A 136 58.12 -8.67 -7.54
N ASP A 137 59.15 -7.93 -7.96
CA ASP A 137 59.21 -7.31 -9.29
C ASP A 137 59.57 -8.38 -10.34
N ALA A 138 58.61 -8.76 -11.19
CA ALA A 138 58.82 -9.76 -12.23
C ALA A 138 59.78 -9.30 -13.35
N GLN A 139 59.95 -7.98 -13.54
CA GLN A 139 60.82 -7.43 -14.57
C GLN A 139 62.27 -7.34 -14.11
N LYS A 140 62.51 -6.72 -12.96
CA LYS A 140 63.86 -6.46 -12.43
C LYS A 140 64.36 -7.55 -11.47
N GLY A 141 63.45 -8.30 -10.85
CA GLY A 141 63.78 -9.17 -9.73
C GLY A 141 63.98 -8.38 -8.45
N LYS A 142 64.63 -9.01 -7.46
CA LYS A 142 64.95 -8.41 -6.17
C LYS A 142 66.46 -8.24 -6.03
N GLU A 143 66.89 -7.00 -5.82
CA GLU A 143 68.29 -6.68 -5.52
C GLU A 143 68.55 -6.90 -4.02
N LEU A 144 69.65 -7.59 -3.73
CA LEU A 144 70.10 -7.92 -2.39
C LEU A 144 71.19 -6.95 -1.92
N GLU A 145 71.39 -6.86 -0.61
CA GLU A 145 72.57 -6.22 -0.04
C GLU A 145 73.83 -6.93 -0.57
N GLY A 146 74.72 -6.17 -1.22
CA GLY A 146 75.88 -6.70 -1.94
C GLY A 146 75.75 -6.76 -3.47
N GLY A 147 74.67 -6.22 -4.04
CA GLY A 147 74.53 -5.99 -5.49
C GLY A 147 74.14 -7.22 -6.32
N ARG A 148 73.87 -8.37 -5.68
CA ARG A 148 73.32 -9.54 -6.36
C ARG A 148 71.83 -9.33 -6.63
N THR A 149 71.40 -9.57 -7.87
CA THR A 149 69.98 -9.53 -8.23
C THR A 149 69.45 -10.93 -8.44
N ILE A 150 68.39 -11.29 -7.73
CA ILE A 150 67.64 -12.54 -7.93
C ILE A 150 66.45 -12.25 -8.82
N ARG A 151 66.35 -12.90 -9.99
CA ARG A 151 65.45 -12.49 -11.07
C ARG A 151 64.11 -13.22 -11.09
N THR A 152 64.02 -14.38 -10.47
CA THR A 152 62.88 -15.29 -10.64
C THR A 152 62.34 -15.81 -9.32
N MET A 153 61.11 -16.35 -9.34
CA MET A 153 60.49 -17.02 -8.19
C MET A 153 61.34 -18.18 -7.67
N TRP A 154 61.84 -19.05 -8.56
CA TRP A 154 62.66 -20.19 -8.16
C TRP A 154 64.02 -19.78 -7.62
N GLY A 155 64.65 -18.74 -8.19
CA GLY A 155 65.87 -18.16 -7.65
C GLY A 155 65.64 -17.59 -6.24
N TRP A 156 64.52 -16.91 -6.02
CA TRP A 156 64.17 -16.32 -4.72
C TRP A 156 63.85 -17.36 -3.65
N ILE A 157 63.18 -18.45 -4.03
CA ILE A 157 62.94 -19.60 -3.15
C ILE A 157 64.28 -20.24 -2.78
N ALA A 158 65.13 -20.55 -3.76
CA ALA A 158 66.41 -21.20 -3.51
C ALA A 158 67.36 -20.36 -2.66
N TRP A 159 67.39 -19.05 -2.91
CA TRP A 159 68.16 -18.10 -2.10
C TRP A 159 67.74 -18.11 -0.62
N GLN A 160 66.44 -18.20 -0.34
CA GLN A 160 65.94 -18.24 1.04
C GLN A 160 66.13 -19.60 1.73
N ILE A 161 66.11 -20.71 0.97
CA ILE A 161 66.41 -22.04 1.52
C ILE A 161 67.86 -22.07 1.99
N ASP A 162 68.79 -21.78 1.09
CA ASP A 162 70.23 -21.74 1.39
C ASP A 162 71.00 -20.96 0.29
N PRO A 163 71.52 -19.76 0.60
CA PRO A 163 72.30 -18.95 -0.34
C PRO A 163 73.54 -19.64 -0.93
N GLU A 164 74.15 -20.56 -0.18
CA GLU A 164 75.43 -21.20 -0.52
C GLU A 164 75.24 -22.55 -1.18
N ARG A 165 74.17 -23.28 -0.87
CA ARG A 165 73.92 -24.65 -1.37
C ARG A 165 72.75 -24.74 -2.34
N ALA A 166 71.64 -24.08 -2.03
CA ALA A 166 70.41 -24.18 -2.81
C ALA A 166 70.43 -23.24 -4.02
N PHE A 167 70.82 -21.97 -3.86
CA PHE A 167 70.85 -21.03 -4.97
C PHE A 167 71.76 -21.45 -6.14
N PRO A 168 72.99 -21.98 -5.94
CA PRO A 168 73.83 -22.43 -7.04
C PRO A 168 73.19 -23.47 -7.97
N LEU A 169 72.32 -24.34 -7.43
CA LEU A 169 71.61 -25.37 -8.22
C LEU A 169 70.67 -24.76 -9.28
N VAL A 170 70.22 -23.52 -9.06
CA VAL A 170 69.29 -22.82 -9.95
C VAL A 170 69.84 -21.48 -10.46
N ALA A 171 71.13 -21.19 -10.25
CA ALA A 171 71.71 -19.88 -10.57
C ALA A 171 71.66 -19.57 -12.07
N ASP A 172 71.98 -20.56 -12.93
CA ASP A 172 71.88 -20.40 -14.38
C ASP A 172 70.41 -20.27 -14.82
N HIS A 173 69.50 -21.03 -14.19
CA HIS A 173 68.06 -20.93 -14.42
C HIS A 173 67.50 -19.54 -14.05
N ASP A 174 67.93 -18.96 -12.93
CA ASP A 174 67.58 -17.58 -12.52
C ASP A 174 68.14 -16.55 -13.50
N ARG A 175 69.41 -16.71 -13.91
CA ARG A 175 70.07 -15.81 -14.85
C ARG A 175 69.35 -15.77 -16.20
N GLU A 176 68.99 -16.93 -16.73
CA GLU A 176 68.36 -17.11 -18.04
C GLU A 176 66.83 -16.97 -18.01
N ARG A 177 66.23 -16.94 -16.82
CA ARG A 177 64.77 -16.91 -16.60
C ARG A 177 64.03 -18.11 -17.19
N VAL A 178 64.73 -19.25 -17.32
CA VAL A 178 64.17 -20.53 -17.78
C VAL A 178 63.95 -21.43 -16.59
N ALA A 179 62.75 -22.00 -16.47
CA ALA A 179 62.35 -22.81 -15.33
C ALA A 179 63.26 -24.04 -15.14
N PRO A 180 63.64 -24.39 -13.90
CA PRO A 180 64.34 -25.64 -13.63
C PRO A 180 63.41 -26.85 -13.82
N GLY A 181 63.98 -27.98 -14.23
CA GLY A 181 63.28 -29.26 -14.32
C GLY A 181 63.05 -29.91 -12.95
N GLY A 182 62.25 -30.98 -12.90
CA GLY A 182 61.91 -31.69 -11.66
C GLY A 182 63.13 -32.18 -10.87
N ASP A 183 64.14 -32.74 -11.52
CA ASP A 183 65.34 -33.24 -10.82
C ASP A 183 66.12 -32.12 -10.11
N ALA A 184 66.26 -30.94 -10.74
CA ALA A 184 66.89 -29.79 -10.11
C ALA A 184 66.07 -29.25 -8.93
N ILE A 185 64.74 -29.29 -9.01
CA ILE A 185 63.85 -28.94 -7.89
C ILE A 185 63.96 -29.98 -6.77
N ARG A 186 64.08 -31.27 -7.09
CA ARG A 186 64.28 -32.33 -6.10
C ARG A 186 65.60 -32.17 -5.37
N GLU A 187 66.68 -31.89 -6.09
CA GLU A 187 67.99 -31.58 -5.50
C GLU A 187 67.92 -30.33 -4.61
N LEU A 188 67.22 -29.28 -5.06
CA LEU A 188 66.96 -28.06 -4.28
C LEU A 188 66.28 -28.37 -2.94
N LEU A 189 65.24 -29.21 -2.94
CA LEU A 189 64.48 -29.60 -1.75
C LEU A 189 65.26 -30.55 -0.82
N THR A 190 66.29 -31.23 -1.32
CA THR A 190 67.04 -32.26 -0.57
C THR A 190 68.47 -31.81 -0.26
N ALA A 191 69.40 -31.98 -1.21
CA ALA A 191 70.81 -31.62 -1.07
C ALA A 191 70.98 -30.11 -0.83
N GLY A 192 70.22 -29.28 -1.53
CA GLY A 192 70.22 -27.82 -1.39
C GLY A 192 69.79 -27.35 0.01
N ALA A 193 68.86 -28.07 0.65
CA ALA A 193 68.41 -27.79 2.00
C ALA A 193 69.32 -28.38 3.10
N ALA A 194 70.39 -29.10 2.73
CA ALA A 194 71.27 -29.81 3.66
C ALA A 194 70.52 -30.81 4.58
N GLY A 195 69.47 -31.45 4.06
CA GLY A 195 68.64 -32.41 4.81
C GLY A 195 67.63 -31.77 5.79
N ARG A 196 67.57 -30.43 5.87
CA ARG A 196 66.55 -29.71 6.64
C ARG A 196 65.16 -29.89 6.00
N PRO A 197 64.07 -29.99 6.79
CA PRO A 197 62.72 -29.87 6.25
C PRO A 197 62.52 -28.54 5.54
N VAL A 198 61.74 -28.51 4.46
CA VAL A 198 61.55 -27.31 3.63
C VAL A 198 60.09 -26.89 3.62
N LEU A 199 59.81 -25.66 4.09
CA LEU A 199 58.48 -25.04 3.96
C LEU A 199 58.54 -23.94 2.92
N ILE A 200 57.68 -24.02 1.90
CA ILE A 200 57.53 -22.99 0.87
C ILE A 200 56.15 -22.35 1.03
N LEU A 201 56.12 -21.03 1.21
CA LEU A 201 54.91 -20.24 1.34
C LEU A 201 54.82 -19.27 0.15
N LEU A 202 53.81 -19.42 -0.70
CA LEU A 202 53.60 -18.56 -1.85
C LEU A 202 52.33 -17.73 -1.66
N ASP A 203 52.48 -16.42 -1.46
CA ASP A 203 51.35 -15.49 -1.38
C ASP A 203 51.14 -14.79 -2.73
N GLU A 204 49.87 -14.55 -3.09
CA GLU A 204 49.47 -13.77 -4.27
C GLU A 204 50.07 -14.29 -5.59
N VAL A 205 50.09 -15.62 -5.77
CA VAL A 205 50.66 -16.29 -6.95
C VAL A 205 50.04 -15.77 -8.25
N LEU A 206 48.72 -15.56 -8.26
CA LEU A 206 48.01 -15.05 -9.44
C LEU A 206 48.51 -13.67 -9.88
N LYS A 207 48.68 -12.73 -8.93
CA LYS A 207 49.17 -11.38 -9.23
C LYS A 207 50.57 -11.42 -9.85
N TYR A 208 51.44 -12.29 -9.38
CA TYR A 208 52.76 -12.47 -9.97
C TYR A 208 52.68 -13.03 -11.39
N MET A 209 51.88 -14.08 -11.62
CA MET A 209 51.72 -14.70 -12.94
C MET A 209 51.17 -13.70 -13.99
N GLU A 210 50.28 -12.82 -13.58
CA GLU A 210 49.76 -11.75 -14.43
C GLU A 210 50.86 -10.77 -14.86
N ARG A 211 51.66 -10.26 -13.92
CA ARG A 211 52.79 -9.36 -14.22
C ARG A 211 53.90 -10.03 -15.01
N ALA A 212 54.17 -11.30 -14.72
CA ALA A 212 55.16 -12.11 -15.44
C ALA A 212 54.79 -12.33 -16.93
N ALA A 213 53.53 -12.11 -17.32
CA ALA A 213 53.11 -12.20 -18.71
C ALA A 213 53.75 -11.11 -19.59
N ALA A 214 54.08 -9.95 -19.00
CA ALA A 214 54.69 -8.82 -19.70
C ALA A 214 56.20 -9.00 -19.96
N VAL A 215 56.82 -10.04 -19.40
CA VAL A 215 58.27 -10.28 -19.48
C VAL A 215 58.55 -11.38 -20.49
N SER A 216 59.11 -11.02 -21.65
CA SER A 216 59.54 -11.99 -22.67
C SER A 216 60.75 -12.80 -22.21
N VAL A 217 60.74 -14.10 -22.46
CA VAL A 217 61.84 -15.03 -22.19
C VAL A 217 62.03 -15.90 -23.42
N ARG A 218 63.08 -15.65 -24.20
CA ARG A 218 63.31 -16.31 -25.50
C ARG A 218 62.04 -16.22 -26.38
N GLU A 219 61.52 -17.34 -26.88
CA GLU A 219 60.29 -17.43 -27.68
C GLU A 219 59.00 -17.54 -26.83
N SER A 220 59.10 -17.35 -25.51
CA SER A 220 58.04 -17.52 -24.53
C SER A 220 57.93 -16.30 -23.61
N THR A 221 57.23 -16.45 -22.48
CA THR A 221 57.10 -15.44 -21.43
C THR A 221 57.53 -16.01 -20.07
N LEU A 222 57.91 -15.13 -19.15
CA LEU A 222 58.21 -15.50 -17.77
C LEU A 222 56.98 -16.13 -17.09
N ARG A 223 55.76 -15.71 -17.44
CA ARG A 223 54.53 -16.38 -16.97
C ARG A 223 54.53 -17.86 -17.30
N ARG A 224 54.77 -18.23 -18.55
CA ARG A 224 54.79 -19.64 -18.96
C ARG A 224 55.86 -20.42 -18.21
N GLN A 225 57.06 -19.85 -18.07
CA GLN A 225 58.14 -20.46 -17.29
C GLN A 225 57.78 -20.59 -15.79
N ALA A 226 57.15 -19.58 -15.21
CA ALA A 226 56.70 -19.63 -13.82
C ALA A 226 55.60 -20.67 -13.61
N MET A 227 54.70 -20.87 -14.58
CA MET A 227 53.68 -21.92 -14.56
C MET A 227 54.32 -23.31 -14.65
N ASP A 228 55.29 -23.49 -15.55
CA ASP A 228 56.07 -24.75 -15.68
C ASP A 228 56.81 -25.06 -14.36
N PHE A 229 57.48 -24.06 -13.77
CA PHE A 229 58.13 -24.19 -12.46
C PHE A 229 57.13 -24.54 -11.36
N PHE A 230 55.99 -23.84 -11.29
CA PHE A 230 54.96 -24.07 -10.28
C PHE A 230 54.41 -25.50 -10.36
N GLN A 231 54.12 -25.99 -11.58
CA GLN A 231 53.69 -27.37 -11.80
C GLN A 231 54.75 -28.36 -11.31
N ASN A 232 56.01 -28.22 -11.75
CA ASN A 232 57.09 -29.12 -11.34
C ASN A 232 57.31 -29.08 -9.82
N LEU A 233 57.26 -27.88 -9.22
CA LEU A 233 57.39 -27.70 -7.77
C LEU A 233 56.30 -28.44 -7.00
N THR A 234 55.04 -28.35 -7.43
CA THR A 234 53.94 -29.06 -6.77
C THR A 234 54.12 -30.58 -6.83
N VAL A 235 54.61 -31.12 -7.95
CA VAL A 235 54.88 -32.55 -8.11
C VAL A 235 56.00 -33.01 -7.19
N GLU A 236 57.15 -32.32 -7.20
CA GLU A 236 58.33 -32.70 -6.41
C GLU A 236 58.10 -32.52 -4.90
N VAL A 237 57.34 -31.50 -4.48
CA VAL A 237 56.96 -31.34 -3.08
C VAL A 237 56.00 -32.45 -2.64
N SER A 238 55.03 -32.83 -3.48
CA SER A 238 54.11 -33.93 -3.19
C SER A 238 54.84 -35.27 -2.99
N GLY A 239 55.90 -35.51 -3.78
CA GLY A 239 56.75 -36.70 -3.68
C GLY A 239 57.84 -36.66 -2.60
N SER A 240 58.02 -35.54 -1.90
CA SER A 240 59.04 -35.39 -0.85
C SER A 240 58.63 -36.05 0.46
N THR A 241 59.60 -36.36 1.33
CA THR A 241 59.32 -36.87 2.68
C THR A 241 59.09 -35.76 3.68
N ASN A 242 59.84 -34.66 3.60
CA ASN A 242 59.91 -33.58 4.61
C ASN A 242 59.78 -32.16 4.02
N ALA A 243 59.19 -32.01 2.82
CA ALA A 243 58.86 -30.71 2.24
C ALA A 243 57.33 -30.45 2.25
N ALA A 244 56.95 -29.20 2.41
CA ALA A 244 55.56 -28.74 2.30
C ALA A 244 55.47 -27.42 1.54
N LEU A 245 54.44 -27.27 0.71
CA LEU A 245 54.11 -26.11 -0.10
C LEU A 245 52.70 -25.64 0.27
N VAL A 246 52.58 -24.39 0.69
CA VAL A 246 51.29 -23.74 0.92
C VAL A 246 51.22 -22.50 0.05
N TYR A 247 50.19 -22.39 -0.78
CA TYR A 247 50.04 -21.26 -1.68
C TYR A 247 48.64 -20.65 -1.61
N SER A 248 48.56 -19.33 -1.79
CA SER A 248 47.29 -18.60 -1.77
C SER A 248 46.77 -18.32 -3.17
N LEU A 249 45.47 -18.55 -3.38
CA LEU A 249 44.74 -18.12 -4.56
C LEU A 249 43.52 -17.29 -4.17
N THR A 250 43.14 -16.39 -5.07
CA THR A 250 41.98 -15.53 -4.92
C THR A 250 40.69 -16.32 -5.20
N TRP A 251 39.57 -15.87 -4.61
CA TRP A 251 38.28 -16.54 -4.78
C TRP A 251 37.43 -15.88 -5.87
N SER A 252 37.53 -14.56 -6.07
CA SER A 252 36.63 -13.81 -6.96
C SER A 252 37.30 -13.30 -8.23
N ALA A 253 36.51 -13.11 -9.28
CA ALA A 253 36.93 -12.51 -10.55
C ALA A 253 37.53 -11.10 -10.38
N ARG A 254 37.08 -10.33 -9.38
CA ARG A 254 37.62 -9.00 -9.07
C ARG A 254 38.98 -9.07 -8.38
N GLU A 255 39.18 -10.01 -7.46
CA GLU A 255 40.51 -10.26 -6.87
C GLU A 255 41.50 -10.78 -7.93
N ALA A 256 40.99 -11.44 -8.98
CA ALA A 256 41.75 -11.85 -10.16
C ALA A 256 41.98 -10.74 -11.20
N LEU A 257 41.67 -9.47 -10.89
CA LEU A 257 41.77 -8.33 -11.82
C LEU A 257 41.06 -8.55 -13.17
N GLY A 258 40.02 -9.40 -13.18
CA GLY A 258 39.27 -9.78 -14.38
C GLY A 258 39.85 -10.97 -15.16
N ASN A 259 41.02 -11.50 -14.79
CA ASN A 259 41.66 -12.63 -15.48
C ASN A 259 41.23 -13.99 -14.92
N VAL A 260 39.92 -14.25 -14.99
CA VAL A 260 39.31 -15.53 -14.60
C VAL A 260 39.95 -16.74 -15.33
N PRO A 261 40.26 -16.68 -16.64
CA PRO A 261 40.89 -17.81 -17.32
C PRO A 261 42.25 -18.20 -16.74
N LEU A 262 43.08 -17.22 -16.35
CA LEU A 262 44.37 -17.50 -15.72
C LEU A 262 44.20 -18.13 -14.34
N LEU A 263 43.22 -17.67 -13.55
CA LEU A 263 42.92 -18.29 -12.26
C LEU A 263 42.52 -19.76 -12.44
N GLU A 264 41.64 -20.06 -13.40
CA GLU A 264 41.27 -21.45 -13.72
C GLU A 264 42.45 -22.28 -14.22
N GLU A 265 43.35 -21.69 -15.00
CA GLU A 265 44.54 -22.36 -15.52
C GLU A 265 45.48 -22.75 -14.38
N ILE A 266 45.77 -21.84 -13.44
CA ILE A 266 46.57 -22.12 -12.24
C ILE A 266 45.88 -23.18 -11.36
N ASP A 267 44.56 -23.09 -11.19
CA ASP A 267 43.78 -24.06 -10.40
C ASP A 267 43.89 -25.48 -10.99
N LYS A 268 43.81 -25.61 -12.32
CA LYS A 268 43.95 -26.89 -13.04
C LYS A 268 45.36 -27.48 -12.99
N LEU A 269 46.41 -26.64 -12.94
CA LEU A 269 47.80 -27.11 -12.94
C LEU A 269 48.16 -27.93 -11.70
N ALA A 270 47.64 -27.55 -10.53
CA ALA A 270 47.94 -28.20 -9.26
C ALA A 270 46.85 -29.20 -8.79
N ALA A 271 45.66 -29.20 -9.42
CA ALA A 271 44.46 -29.94 -9.00
C ALA A 271 44.64 -31.44 -8.70
N ARG A 272 45.67 -32.08 -9.26
CA ARG A 272 45.94 -33.51 -9.06
C ARG A 272 46.67 -33.81 -7.75
N VAL A 273 47.39 -32.84 -7.21
CA VAL A 273 48.31 -33.01 -6.08
C VAL A 273 48.00 -32.09 -4.91
N ASP A 274 47.31 -30.98 -5.15
CA ASP A 274 46.96 -30.03 -4.11
C ASP A 274 45.67 -30.41 -3.37
N GLN A 275 45.58 -29.99 -2.12
CA GLN A 275 44.33 -30.07 -1.35
C GLN A 275 43.83 -28.68 -0.99
N LEU A 276 42.55 -28.42 -1.30
CA LEU A 276 41.87 -27.19 -0.91
C LEU A 276 41.69 -27.13 0.61
N ARG A 277 42.09 -26.00 1.20
CA ARG A 277 41.91 -25.69 2.61
C ARG A 277 41.29 -24.32 2.78
N GLU A 278 40.19 -24.28 3.53
CA GLU A 278 39.50 -23.05 3.92
C GLU A 278 39.82 -22.79 5.39
N PRO A 279 40.63 -21.78 5.74
CA PRO A 279 41.10 -21.59 7.12
C PRO A 279 40.02 -21.21 8.14
N VAL A 280 38.87 -20.73 7.67
CA VAL A 280 37.75 -20.31 8.50
C VAL A 280 36.47 -20.71 7.79
N SER A 281 35.68 -21.57 8.43
CA SER A 281 34.43 -22.10 7.86
C SER A 281 33.25 -21.90 8.82
N GLY A 282 32.04 -21.77 8.26
CA GLY A 282 30.80 -21.70 9.04
C GLY A 282 30.77 -20.60 10.10
N ASP A 283 30.49 -20.98 11.35
CA ASP A 283 30.38 -20.08 12.50
C ASP A 283 31.71 -19.82 13.24
N GLU A 284 32.84 -20.36 12.75
CA GLU A 284 34.17 -20.09 13.32
C GLU A 284 34.61 -18.63 13.20
N ILE A 285 33.91 -17.84 12.40
CA ILE A 285 34.06 -16.40 12.35
C ILE A 285 33.65 -15.71 13.66
N LEU A 286 32.69 -16.26 14.42
CA LEU A 286 32.16 -15.60 15.63
C LEU A 286 33.26 -15.43 16.70
N PRO A 287 34.02 -16.49 17.06
CA PRO A 287 35.17 -16.32 17.97
C PRO A 287 36.26 -15.38 17.44
N VAL A 288 36.51 -15.37 16.12
CA VAL A 288 37.49 -14.46 15.48
C VAL A 288 37.07 -13.00 15.67
N LEU A 289 35.80 -12.68 15.42
CA LEU A 289 35.25 -11.34 15.61
C LEU A 289 35.36 -10.89 17.07
N LYS A 290 34.98 -11.76 18.02
CA LYS A 290 35.10 -11.45 19.46
C LYS A 290 36.53 -11.15 19.87
N ARG A 291 37.49 -12.01 19.47
CA ARG A 291 38.89 -11.85 19.87
C ARG A 291 39.52 -10.59 19.28
N ARG A 292 39.04 -10.13 18.12
CA ARG A 292 39.56 -8.92 17.46
C ARG A 292 38.90 -7.63 17.94
N LEU A 293 37.60 -7.66 18.22
CA LEU A 293 36.82 -6.46 18.54
C LEU A 293 36.74 -6.18 20.05
N LEU A 294 36.94 -7.19 20.89
CA LEU A 294 36.82 -7.09 22.34
C LEU A 294 38.19 -7.11 23.02
N ALA A 295 38.32 -6.40 24.14
CA ALA A 295 39.54 -6.46 24.97
C ALA A 295 39.61 -7.74 25.82
N ALA A 296 38.46 -8.36 26.10
CA ALA A 296 38.35 -9.61 26.83
C ALA A 296 37.10 -10.38 26.40
N LEU A 297 37.10 -11.69 26.59
CA LEU A 297 35.90 -12.50 26.36
C LEU A 297 34.80 -12.10 27.38
N PRO A 298 33.54 -11.95 26.95
CA PRO A 298 32.44 -11.65 27.84
C PRO A 298 32.17 -12.76 28.87
N ASP A 299 31.51 -12.39 29.96
CA ASP A 299 31.06 -13.33 31.00
C ASP A 299 30.09 -14.38 30.40
N PRO A 300 30.41 -15.69 30.49
CA PRO A 300 29.57 -16.76 29.97
C PRO A 300 28.16 -16.81 30.59
N ASP A 301 28.00 -16.42 31.86
CA ASP A 301 26.71 -16.45 32.54
C ASP A 301 25.79 -15.37 31.98
N VAL A 302 26.34 -14.19 31.71
CA VAL A 302 25.63 -13.07 31.06
C VAL A 302 25.23 -13.44 29.63
N ALA A 303 26.14 -14.05 28.86
CA ALA A 303 25.83 -14.52 27.51
C ALA A 303 24.69 -15.56 27.52
N THR A 304 24.69 -16.46 28.52
CA THR A 304 23.65 -17.48 28.69
C THR A 304 22.30 -16.89 29.11
N GLU A 305 22.29 -15.90 30.01
CA GLU A 305 21.07 -15.17 30.41
C GLU A 305 20.41 -14.50 29.19
N VAL A 306 21.20 -13.75 28.41
CA VAL A 306 20.72 -13.06 27.20
C VAL A 306 20.23 -14.08 26.17
N ALA A 307 21.02 -15.12 25.88
CA ALA A 307 20.66 -16.15 24.91
C ALA A 307 19.33 -16.85 25.26
N THR A 308 19.13 -17.20 26.53
CA THR A 308 17.91 -17.87 27.01
C THR A 308 16.68 -16.99 26.88
N ALA A 309 16.83 -15.67 27.13
CA ALA A 309 15.73 -14.72 26.98
C ALA A 309 15.27 -14.57 25.53
N TYR A 310 16.20 -14.52 24.57
CA TYR A 310 15.88 -14.46 23.14
C TYR A 310 15.32 -15.79 22.62
N GLU A 311 15.88 -16.93 23.04
CA GLU A 311 15.34 -18.27 22.76
C GLU A 311 13.86 -18.35 23.14
N GLY A 312 13.50 -17.93 24.37
CA GLY A 312 12.12 -18.01 24.84
C GLY A 312 11.14 -17.25 23.95
N VAL A 313 11.50 -16.05 23.49
CA VAL A 313 10.62 -15.21 22.64
C VAL A 313 10.48 -15.80 21.23
N VAL A 314 11.61 -16.14 20.58
CA VAL A 314 11.59 -16.64 19.20
C VAL A 314 10.94 -18.03 19.12
N THR A 315 11.23 -18.90 20.09
CA THR A 315 10.62 -20.24 20.20
C THR A 315 9.13 -20.10 20.45
N GLY A 316 8.72 -19.24 21.41
CA GLY A 316 7.30 -18.99 21.69
C GLY A 316 6.53 -18.49 20.45
N MET A 317 7.13 -17.57 19.68
CA MET A 317 6.56 -17.11 18.42
C MET A 317 6.37 -18.25 17.42
N ARG A 318 7.41 -19.06 17.18
CA ARG A 318 7.37 -20.16 16.21
C ARG A 318 6.38 -21.24 16.61
N THR A 319 6.37 -21.63 17.88
CA THR A 319 5.42 -22.59 18.43
C THR A 319 3.97 -22.09 18.32
N ALA A 320 3.73 -20.78 18.43
CA ALA A 320 2.39 -20.21 18.23
C ALA A 320 1.88 -20.32 16.79
N TYR A 321 2.78 -20.40 15.80
CA TYR A 321 2.44 -20.62 14.39
C TYR A 321 2.43 -22.11 13.98
N ALA A 322 2.86 -23.01 14.86
CA ALA A 322 2.95 -24.44 14.58
C ALA A 322 1.61 -25.14 14.77
N GLU A 323 1.06 -25.70 13.69
CA GLU A 323 -0.21 -26.43 13.71
C GLU A 323 0.01 -27.89 14.12
N LYS A 324 1.16 -28.47 13.77
CA LYS A 324 1.47 -29.89 14.02
C LYS A 324 2.47 -30.10 15.16
N PRO A 325 2.43 -31.25 15.87
CA PRO A 325 3.44 -31.58 16.89
C PRO A 325 4.88 -31.57 16.36
N ALA A 326 5.10 -32.03 15.13
CA ALA A 326 6.43 -32.03 14.51
C ALA A 326 6.98 -30.61 14.33
N GLU A 327 6.14 -29.65 13.91
CA GLU A 327 6.52 -28.24 13.75
C GLU A 327 6.84 -27.58 15.11
N ARG A 328 6.16 -28.00 16.19
CA ARG A 328 6.46 -27.54 17.55
C ARG A 328 7.81 -28.08 18.04
N HIS A 329 8.10 -29.36 17.81
CA HIS A 329 9.40 -29.93 18.13
C HIS A 329 10.52 -29.25 17.33
N GLN A 330 10.31 -28.99 16.04
CA GLN A 330 11.25 -28.25 15.23
C GLN A 330 11.47 -26.82 15.78
N ALA A 331 10.42 -26.12 16.20
CA ALA A 331 10.53 -24.81 16.82
C ALA A 331 11.40 -24.83 18.10
N GLU A 332 11.24 -25.86 18.94
CA GLU A 332 12.06 -26.06 20.14
C GLU A 332 13.52 -26.35 19.81
N GLU A 333 13.79 -27.21 18.83
CA GLU A 333 15.15 -27.52 18.37
C GLU A 333 15.85 -26.29 17.79
N GLU A 334 15.19 -25.56 16.90
CA GLU A 334 15.73 -24.32 16.34
C GLU A 334 15.91 -23.23 17.40
N GLY A 335 15.05 -23.19 18.41
CA GLY A 335 15.20 -22.31 19.58
C GLY A 335 16.48 -22.59 20.36
N ARG A 336 16.78 -23.86 20.63
CA ARG A 336 18.01 -24.28 21.30
C ARG A 336 19.25 -23.95 20.47
N LEU A 337 19.19 -24.19 19.16
CA LEU A 337 20.26 -23.82 18.23
C LEU A 337 20.49 -22.30 18.24
N LEU A 338 19.43 -21.49 18.24
CA LEU A 338 19.55 -20.04 18.35
C LEU A 338 20.20 -19.63 19.68
N ARG A 339 19.79 -20.23 20.82
CA ARG A 339 20.41 -19.96 22.13
C ARG A 339 21.92 -20.20 22.05
N ASP A 340 22.32 -21.37 21.58
CA ASP A 340 23.72 -21.78 21.58
C ASP A 340 24.55 -20.87 20.65
N ARG A 341 24.02 -20.50 19.47
CA ARG A 341 24.64 -19.51 18.57
C ARG A 341 24.73 -18.11 19.18
N ILE A 342 23.70 -17.62 19.89
CA ILE A 342 23.76 -16.32 20.58
C ILE A 342 24.84 -16.34 21.67
N ARG A 343 24.91 -17.42 22.45
CA ARG A 343 25.94 -17.57 23.49
C ARG A 343 27.35 -17.52 22.89
N GLU A 344 27.55 -18.13 21.74
CA GLU A 344 28.83 -18.10 21.01
C GLU A 344 29.12 -16.75 20.36
N ALA A 345 28.10 -16.04 19.87
CA ALA A 345 28.23 -14.76 19.18
C ALA A 345 28.29 -13.54 20.10
N TYR A 346 27.89 -13.66 21.37
CA TYR A 346 27.72 -12.51 22.28
C TYR A 346 28.95 -11.58 22.29
N PRO A 347 28.78 -10.25 22.08
CA PRO A 347 27.52 -9.48 22.13
C PRO A 347 26.75 -9.34 20.79
N PHE A 348 27.10 -10.08 19.75
CA PHE A 348 26.44 -9.96 18.45
C PHE A 348 25.22 -10.88 18.35
N HIS A 349 24.16 -10.42 17.68
CA HIS A 349 23.07 -11.29 17.27
C HIS A 349 23.49 -12.08 16.01
N PRO A 350 23.34 -13.41 15.96
CA PRO A 350 23.79 -14.23 14.82
C PRO A 350 23.28 -13.75 13.46
N ALA A 351 22.02 -13.32 13.39
CA ALA A 351 21.41 -12.78 12.16
C ALA A 351 22.21 -11.62 11.52
N LEU A 352 22.88 -10.76 12.30
CA LEU A 352 23.70 -9.68 11.74
C LEU A 352 24.94 -10.23 11.02
N ILE A 353 25.54 -11.28 11.59
CA ILE A 353 26.71 -11.95 11.02
C ILE A 353 26.29 -12.76 9.78
N ASP A 354 25.14 -13.44 9.85
CA ASP A 354 24.57 -14.21 8.74
C ASP A 354 24.30 -13.31 7.52
N ILE A 355 23.79 -12.08 7.70
CA ILE A 355 23.64 -11.09 6.61
C ILE A 355 24.98 -10.85 5.90
N MET A 356 26.03 -10.59 6.66
CA MET A 356 27.35 -10.30 6.08
C MET A 356 27.95 -11.53 5.39
N ARG A 357 27.75 -12.73 5.95
CA ARG A 357 28.29 -14.01 5.45
C ARG A 357 27.57 -14.53 4.22
N GLU A 358 26.24 -14.51 4.23
CA GLU A 358 25.44 -15.23 3.25
C GLU A 358 24.91 -14.33 2.15
N ARG A 359 24.77 -13.01 2.43
CA ARG A 359 24.13 -12.07 1.51
C ARG A 359 25.13 -11.06 0.97
N TRP A 360 25.86 -10.36 1.84
CA TRP A 360 26.79 -9.32 1.40
C TRP A 360 28.00 -9.90 0.66
N THR A 361 28.35 -11.17 0.87
CA THR A 361 29.39 -11.87 0.08
C THR A 361 29.06 -11.99 -1.41
N ALA A 362 27.78 -11.86 -1.80
CA ALA A 362 27.37 -11.78 -3.19
C ALA A 362 27.62 -10.41 -3.82
N VAL A 363 27.95 -9.38 -3.02
CA VAL A 363 28.29 -8.04 -3.52
C VAL A 363 29.77 -7.98 -3.83
N ASP A 364 30.14 -7.74 -5.10
CA ASP A 364 31.53 -7.73 -5.56
C ASP A 364 32.43 -6.68 -4.88
N ALA A 365 31.84 -5.61 -4.34
CA ALA A 365 32.56 -4.57 -3.61
C ALA A 365 32.88 -4.96 -2.15
N PHE A 366 32.16 -5.94 -1.58
CA PHE A 366 32.21 -6.23 -0.15
C PHE A 366 33.51 -6.95 0.23
N GLN A 367 34.32 -6.31 1.07
CA GLN A 367 35.57 -6.87 1.61
C GLN A 367 35.35 -7.91 2.71
N ARG A 368 34.39 -8.84 2.52
CA ARG A 368 34.06 -9.99 3.37
C ARG A 368 34.50 -9.87 4.85
N THR A 369 35.57 -10.54 5.31
CA THR A 369 36.02 -10.49 6.73
C THR A 369 36.47 -9.09 7.17
N ARG A 370 37.22 -8.39 6.33
CA ARG A 370 37.78 -7.06 6.65
C ARG A 370 36.68 -5.99 6.73
N GLY A 371 35.76 -6.02 5.77
CA GLY A 371 34.56 -5.19 5.72
C GLY A 371 33.66 -5.44 6.92
N ALA A 372 33.41 -6.71 7.27
CA ALA A 372 32.63 -7.08 8.45
C ALA A 372 33.24 -6.54 9.75
N LEU A 373 34.55 -6.76 9.97
CA LEU A 373 35.26 -6.22 11.13
C LEU A 373 35.20 -4.69 11.20
N ARG A 374 35.43 -4.01 10.07
CA ARG A 374 35.38 -2.54 9.98
C ARG A 374 33.99 -1.99 10.29
N PHE A 375 32.97 -2.63 9.73
CA PHE A 375 31.57 -2.26 9.92
C PHE A 375 31.14 -2.47 11.38
N LEU A 376 31.36 -3.66 11.94
CA LEU A 376 31.02 -3.97 13.33
C LEU A 376 31.77 -3.06 14.31
N ALA A 377 33.06 -2.81 14.10
CA ALA A 377 33.82 -1.89 14.93
C ALA A 377 33.22 -0.48 14.93
N ALA A 378 32.80 0.02 13.77
CA ALA A 378 32.16 1.33 13.67
C ALA A 378 30.80 1.37 14.40
N CYS A 379 29.99 0.32 14.28
CA CYS A 379 28.73 0.18 15.02
C CYS A 379 28.98 0.16 16.53
N MET A 380 29.93 -0.65 17.00
CA MET A 380 30.26 -0.77 18.42
C MET A 380 30.77 0.56 18.98
N HIS A 381 31.66 1.25 18.27
CA HIS A 381 32.17 2.56 18.66
C HIS A 381 31.04 3.59 18.78
N SER A 382 30.18 3.70 17.76
CA SER A 382 29.04 4.63 17.77
C SER A 382 28.08 4.35 18.93
N LEU A 383 27.69 3.09 19.13
CA LEU A 383 26.78 2.72 20.24
C LEU A 383 27.40 2.91 21.62
N LYS A 384 28.71 2.71 21.77
CA LYS A 384 29.43 2.97 23.02
C LYS A 384 29.51 4.47 23.32
N ARG A 385 29.75 5.30 22.31
CA ARG A 385 29.87 6.77 22.41
C ARG A 385 28.53 7.44 22.67
N ASP A 386 27.51 7.07 21.90
CA ASP A 386 26.23 7.79 21.83
C ASP A 386 25.14 7.15 22.71
N GLY A 387 25.36 5.92 23.19
CA GLY A 387 24.37 5.13 23.93
C GLY A 387 23.31 4.51 23.01
N GLY A 388 22.23 4.00 23.61
CA GLY A 388 21.14 3.34 22.88
C GLY A 388 21.40 1.88 22.49
N ALA A 389 22.48 1.29 23.00
CA ALA A 389 22.76 -0.14 22.84
C ALA A 389 21.72 -1.00 23.56
N ARG A 390 21.46 -2.18 22.97
CA ARG A 390 20.61 -3.23 23.52
C ARG A 390 21.44 -4.37 24.11
N PRO A 391 20.83 -5.42 24.67
CA PRO A 391 21.58 -6.59 25.14
C PRO A 391 22.42 -7.28 24.05
N LEU A 392 22.01 -7.17 22.78
CA LEU A 392 22.74 -7.65 21.61
C LEU A 392 22.91 -6.52 20.59
N LEU A 393 23.96 -6.60 19.77
CA LEU A 393 24.12 -5.85 18.53
C LEU A 393 23.63 -6.71 17.38
N GLY A 394 22.40 -6.49 16.92
CA GLY A 394 21.79 -7.20 15.82
C GLY A 394 21.43 -6.32 14.62
N PRO A 395 20.70 -6.88 13.63
CA PRO A 395 20.25 -6.14 12.45
C PRO A 395 19.37 -4.94 12.80
N THR A 396 18.70 -4.95 13.95
CA THR A 396 17.84 -3.83 14.39
C THR A 396 18.59 -2.67 15.02
N ASP A 397 19.86 -2.88 15.40
CA ASP A 397 20.60 -2.00 16.31
C ASP A 397 21.72 -1.23 15.62
N VAL A 398 21.87 -1.41 14.31
CA VAL A 398 22.86 -0.68 13.51
C VAL A 398 22.53 0.82 13.55
N PRO A 399 23.42 1.69 14.05
CA PRO A 399 23.12 3.10 14.24
C PRO A 399 23.19 3.87 12.91
N LEU A 400 22.19 3.67 12.05
CA LEU A 400 22.10 4.33 10.75
C LEU A 400 21.96 5.85 10.85
N HIS A 401 21.79 6.45 12.02
CA HIS A 401 21.85 7.90 12.21
C HIS A 401 23.31 8.41 12.25
N ASP A 402 24.28 7.58 12.61
CA ASP A 402 25.71 7.90 12.56
C ASP A 402 26.19 7.86 11.09
N ARG A 403 26.70 9.01 10.61
CA ARG A 403 27.20 9.15 9.24
C ARG A 403 28.41 8.27 8.95
N ASN A 404 29.32 8.10 9.91
CA ASN A 404 30.50 7.27 9.75
C ASN A 404 30.12 5.80 9.54
N VAL A 405 29.16 5.30 10.31
CA VAL A 405 28.64 3.93 10.16
C VAL A 405 27.99 3.74 8.79
N ARG A 406 27.11 4.66 8.38
CA ARG A 406 26.47 4.62 7.06
C ARG A 406 27.47 4.63 5.91
N VAL A 407 28.43 5.57 5.94
CA VAL A 407 29.43 5.70 4.87
C VAL A 407 30.29 4.44 4.80
N LYS A 408 30.78 3.95 5.94
CA LYS A 408 31.56 2.71 6.02
C LYS A 408 30.80 1.50 5.45
N MET A 409 29.52 1.36 5.78
CA MET A 409 28.66 0.28 5.27
C MET A 409 28.43 0.42 3.76
N LEU A 410 27.93 1.57 3.30
CA LEU A 410 27.55 1.77 1.90
C LEU A 410 28.76 1.77 0.96
N ASN A 411 29.93 2.20 1.43
CA ASN A 411 31.17 2.09 0.66
C ASN A 411 31.56 0.64 0.41
N ASP A 412 31.52 -0.22 1.44
CA ASP A 412 31.83 -1.65 1.27
C ASP A 412 30.78 -2.35 0.40
N LEU A 413 29.55 -1.85 0.38
CA LEU A 413 28.47 -2.41 -0.44
C LEU A 413 28.41 -1.81 -1.85
N GLY A 414 29.36 -0.94 -2.23
CA GLY A 414 29.39 -0.30 -3.56
C GLY A 414 28.18 0.61 -3.84
N ALA A 415 27.48 1.06 -2.80
CA ALA A 415 26.20 1.78 -2.86
C ALA A 415 26.32 3.22 -2.32
N GLN A 416 27.53 3.78 -2.32
CA GLN A 416 27.83 5.11 -1.77
C GLN A 416 26.92 6.19 -2.37
N ASN A 417 26.29 6.98 -1.49
CA ASN A 417 25.35 8.08 -1.80
C ASN A 417 24.09 7.68 -2.58
N GLN A 418 23.87 6.41 -2.91
CA GLN A 418 22.69 5.97 -3.67
C GLN A 418 21.44 5.81 -2.79
N TYR A 419 21.64 5.55 -1.50
CA TYR A 419 20.57 5.28 -0.53
C TYR A 419 20.35 6.41 0.49
N ASP A 420 21.05 7.54 0.35
CA ASP A 420 20.83 8.70 1.23
C ASP A 420 19.35 9.18 1.22
N PRO A 421 18.65 9.25 0.07
CA PRO A 421 17.22 9.58 0.05
C PRO A 421 16.35 8.57 0.80
N VAL A 422 16.69 7.28 0.73
CA VAL A 422 15.98 6.19 1.41
C VAL A 422 16.12 6.35 2.92
N VAL A 423 17.35 6.50 3.40
CA VAL A 423 17.63 6.65 4.83
C VAL A 423 16.99 7.93 5.37
N ALA A 424 17.09 9.04 4.64
CA ALA A 424 16.52 10.32 5.06
C ALA A 424 14.98 10.29 5.11
N ALA A 425 14.33 9.70 4.11
CA ALA A 425 12.87 9.72 4.01
C ALA A 425 12.19 8.67 4.90
N ASP A 426 12.77 7.46 5.01
CA ASP A 426 12.07 6.34 5.62
C ASP A 426 12.66 5.86 6.95
N ILE A 427 13.97 6.01 7.18
CA ILE A 427 14.65 5.32 8.28
C ILE A 427 15.12 6.27 9.40
N ALA A 428 16.09 7.14 9.12
CA ALA A 428 16.85 7.87 10.14
C ALA A 428 16.89 9.40 9.96
N GLY A 429 16.19 9.96 8.96
CA GLY A 429 16.02 11.40 8.84
C GLY A 429 15.15 12.00 9.94
N SER A 430 15.19 13.33 10.09
CA SER A 430 14.48 14.06 11.15
C SER A 430 12.97 13.82 11.15
N ASN A 431 12.38 13.68 9.96
CA ASN A 431 10.97 13.43 9.70
C ASN A 431 10.74 12.07 8.99
N ALA A 432 11.62 11.10 9.23
CA ALA A 432 11.56 9.79 8.58
C ALA A 432 10.24 9.04 8.89
N ARG A 433 9.73 8.25 7.94
CA ARG A 433 8.47 7.49 8.09
C ARG A 433 8.49 6.55 9.29
N ALA A 434 9.57 5.79 9.47
CA ALA A 434 9.73 4.91 10.63
C ALA A 434 9.65 5.69 11.96
N LYS A 435 10.32 6.83 12.06
CA LYS A 435 10.29 7.68 13.27
C LYS A 435 8.89 8.21 13.57
N ARG A 436 8.14 8.63 12.55
CA ARG A 436 6.74 9.09 12.71
C ARG A 436 5.82 7.97 13.18
N ILE A 437 6.02 6.76 12.67
CA ILE A 437 5.29 5.57 13.13
C ILE A 437 5.62 5.29 14.59
N ASP A 438 6.90 5.29 14.96
CA ASP A 438 7.34 5.11 16.35
C ASP A 438 6.74 6.16 17.30
N GLU A 439 6.76 7.44 16.92
CA GLU A 439 6.16 8.53 17.71
C GLU A 439 4.65 8.35 17.90
N ARG A 440 3.94 7.81 16.90
CA ARG A 440 2.51 7.51 17.02
C ARG A 440 2.27 6.35 17.96
N PHE A 441 2.96 5.22 17.76
CA PHE A 441 2.86 4.05 18.63
C PHE A 441 3.28 4.37 20.07
N ALA A 442 4.24 5.26 20.29
CA ALA A 442 4.64 5.70 21.63
C ALA A 442 3.57 6.56 22.33
N ARG A 443 2.74 7.30 21.58
CA ARG A 443 1.60 8.04 22.15
C ARG A 443 0.48 7.10 22.58
N GLU A 444 0.28 6.01 21.85
CA GLU A 444 -0.74 4.98 22.14
C GLU A 444 -0.26 4.01 23.24
N THR A 445 1.02 3.61 23.18
CA THR A 445 1.68 2.67 24.09
C THR A 445 3.05 3.24 24.53
N PRO A 446 3.11 3.97 25.66
CA PRO A 446 4.33 4.66 26.10
C PRO A 446 5.58 3.77 26.26
N GLU A 447 5.40 2.49 26.61
CA GLU A 447 6.50 1.52 26.75
C GLU A 447 7.28 1.31 25.44
N LEU A 448 6.64 1.51 24.28
CA LEU A 448 7.29 1.38 22.97
C LEU A 448 8.17 2.58 22.61
N GLY A 449 8.12 3.69 23.37
CA GLY A 449 8.87 4.91 23.07
C GLY A 449 10.40 4.71 23.09
N SER A 450 10.90 3.87 23.99
CA SER A 450 12.32 3.48 24.04
C SER A 450 12.63 2.32 23.07
N VAL A 451 11.64 1.48 22.75
CA VAL A 451 11.79 0.33 21.86
C VAL A 451 11.93 0.75 20.41
N LYS A 452 11.17 1.75 19.94
CA LYS A 452 11.21 2.25 18.54
C LYS A 452 11.10 1.12 17.49
N PRO A 453 10.03 0.30 17.53
CA PRO A 453 9.89 -0.90 16.70
C PRO A 453 9.96 -0.62 15.19
N ALA A 454 9.45 0.51 14.71
CA ALA A 454 9.44 0.84 13.28
C ALA A 454 10.84 1.16 12.78
N THR A 455 11.61 1.95 13.54
CA THR A 455 13.02 2.25 13.20
C THR A 455 13.86 0.97 13.20
N ARG A 456 13.63 0.07 14.16
CA ARG A 456 14.31 -1.24 14.25
C ARG A 456 14.04 -2.12 13.03
N LEU A 457 12.76 -2.32 12.71
CA LEU A 457 12.35 -3.13 11.56
C LEU A 457 12.85 -2.53 10.24
N ALA A 458 12.72 -1.22 10.06
CA ALA A 458 13.23 -0.54 8.87
C ALA A 458 14.75 -0.67 8.72
N THR A 459 15.49 -0.56 9.83
CA THR A 459 16.96 -0.74 9.84
C THR A 459 17.35 -2.17 9.45
N ALA A 460 16.68 -3.18 10.02
CA ALA A 460 16.91 -4.58 9.66
C ALA A 460 16.61 -4.84 8.17
N ILE A 461 15.43 -4.42 7.67
CA ILE A 461 15.07 -4.55 6.26
C ILE A 461 16.13 -3.89 5.36
N PHE A 462 16.63 -2.71 5.75
CA PHE A 462 17.66 -2.01 5.01
C PHE A 462 18.95 -2.84 4.88
N LEU A 463 19.44 -3.46 5.95
CA LEU A 463 20.62 -4.34 5.89
C LEU A 463 20.38 -5.56 4.99
N TYR A 464 19.16 -6.12 5.01
CA TYR A 464 18.74 -7.22 4.13
C TYR A 464 18.51 -6.82 2.66
N SER A 465 18.48 -5.52 2.36
CA SER A 465 18.24 -4.99 1.01
C SER A 465 19.48 -5.02 0.11
N PHE A 466 20.61 -5.53 0.60
CA PHE A 466 21.87 -5.62 -0.12
C PHE A 466 22.30 -7.09 -0.31
N GLY A 467 22.89 -7.37 -1.47
CA GLY A 467 23.35 -8.71 -1.84
C GLY A 467 22.22 -9.64 -2.27
N GLY A 468 22.41 -10.94 -2.10
CA GLY A 468 21.43 -11.97 -2.45
C GLY A 468 21.80 -13.30 -1.83
N LEU A 469 20.82 -14.14 -1.54
CA LEU A 469 21.08 -15.49 -1.04
C LEU A 469 21.47 -16.39 -2.22
N ARG A 470 22.57 -17.13 -2.08
CA ARG A 470 22.92 -18.18 -3.05
C ARG A 470 21.93 -19.34 -2.92
N ARG A 471 21.47 -19.88 -4.04
CA ARG A 471 20.57 -21.02 -4.04
C ARG A 471 21.36 -22.31 -3.77
N GLU A 472 20.95 -23.10 -2.78
CA GLU A 472 21.58 -24.40 -2.51
C GLU A 472 21.44 -25.32 -3.75
N GLY A 473 22.56 -25.86 -4.23
CA GLY A 473 22.60 -26.81 -5.35
C GLY A 473 22.57 -26.23 -6.78
N ALA A 474 22.54 -24.91 -6.96
CA ALA A 474 22.59 -24.27 -8.29
C ALA A 474 24.04 -23.92 -8.71
N SER A 475 24.28 -23.79 -10.03
CA SER A 475 25.56 -23.27 -10.55
C SER A 475 25.89 -21.90 -9.94
N GLU A 476 27.17 -21.54 -9.86
CA GLU A 476 27.71 -20.36 -9.14
C GLU A 476 27.08 -18.99 -9.49
N SER A 477 26.16 -18.90 -10.46
CA SER A 477 25.56 -17.67 -10.96
C SER A 477 24.12 -17.36 -10.50
N GLU A 478 23.40 -18.30 -9.87
CA GLU A 478 21.99 -18.06 -9.47
C GLU A 478 21.85 -17.59 -8.01
N THR A 479 21.73 -16.27 -7.81
CA THR A 479 21.39 -15.65 -6.51
C THR A 479 19.92 -15.21 -6.47
N LEU A 480 19.25 -15.49 -5.36
CA LEU A 480 17.94 -14.90 -5.05
C LEU A 480 18.04 -13.38 -4.94
N PRO A 481 16.99 -12.64 -5.33
CA PRO A 481 16.99 -11.18 -5.23
C PRO A 481 17.11 -10.69 -3.77
N PRO A 482 17.65 -9.48 -3.55
CA PRO A 482 17.77 -8.88 -2.22
C PRO A 482 16.42 -8.71 -1.53
N GLY A 483 16.43 -8.76 -0.20
CA GLY A 483 15.25 -8.59 0.66
C GLY A 483 15.10 -9.70 1.69
N VAL A 484 14.11 -9.53 2.56
CA VAL A 484 13.86 -10.41 3.71
C VAL A 484 12.39 -10.81 3.79
N THR A 485 12.11 -12.07 4.07
CA THR A 485 10.74 -12.55 4.28
C THR A 485 10.19 -12.06 5.63
N GLU A 486 8.87 -12.02 5.80
CA GLU A 486 8.27 -11.66 7.10
C GLU A 486 8.78 -12.56 8.23
N SER A 487 8.84 -13.88 7.99
CA SER A 487 9.28 -14.86 9.00
C SER A 487 10.75 -14.64 9.41
N GLU A 488 11.64 -14.46 8.43
CA GLU A 488 13.07 -14.16 8.69
C GLU A 488 13.24 -12.83 9.44
N LEU A 489 12.52 -11.80 9.01
CA LEU A 489 12.61 -10.47 9.61
C LEU A 489 12.17 -10.50 11.07
N LEU A 490 11.04 -11.15 11.36
CA LEU A 490 10.53 -11.24 12.73
C LEU A 490 11.49 -12.03 13.60
N ALA A 491 12.01 -13.18 13.14
CA ALA A 491 13.00 -13.96 13.90
C ALA A 491 14.28 -13.16 14.22
N ALA A 492 14.66 -12.20 13.38
CA ALA A 492 15.81 -11.32 13.61
C ALA A 492 15.50 -10.08 14.47
N CYS A 493 14.23 -9.68 14.60
CA CYS A 493 13.83 -8.41 15.22
C CYS A 493 13.11 -8.56 16.57
N VAL A 494 12.38 -9.66 16.78
CA VAL A 494 11.68 -9.90 18.04
C VAL A 494 12.68 -10.24 19.14
N GLY A 495 12.32 -9.88 20.36
CA GLY A 495 13.16 -10.11 21.52
C GLY A 495 12.42 -9.79 22.80
N PRO A 496 13.09 -9.83 23.96
CA PRO A 496 12.47 -9.60 25.26
C PRO A 496 11.73 -8.25 25.39
N ASP A 497 12.03 -7.30 24.52
CA ASP A 497 11.49 -5.93 24.50
C ASP A 497 10.55 -5.63 23.31
N LEU A 498 10.35 -6.58 22.40
CA LEU A 498 9.48 -6.44 21.24
C LEU A 498 8.81 -7.78 20.91
N ASP A 499 7.51 -7.85 21.15
CA ASP A 499 6.71 -9.02 20.85
C ASP A 499 6.35 -9.11 19.34
N PRO A 500 6.08 -10.32 18.83
CA PRO A 500 5.81 -10.54 17.40
C PRO A 500 4.51 -9.87 16.90
N ILE A 501 3.50 -9.69 17.74
CA ILE A 501 2.21 -9.11 17.33
C ILE A 501 2.40 -7.62 17.05
N THR A 502 3.05 -6.90 17.98
CA THR A 502 3.43 -5.50 17.80
C THR A 502 4.35 -5.33 16.60
N ALA A 503 5.36 -6.20 16.44
CA ALA A 503 6.26 -6.14 15.29
C ALA A 503 5.51 -6.30 13.95
N LYS A 504 4.54 -7.22 13.84
CA LYS A 504 3.72 -7.39 12.63
C LYS A 504 2.84 -6.18 12.34
N ALA A 505 2.18 -5.62 13.36
CA ALA A 505 1.36 -4.41 13.21
C ALA A 505 2.20 -3.24 12.68
N VAL A 506 3.40 -3.04 13.25
CA VAL A 506 4.34 -2.00 12.82
C VAL A 506 4.89 -2.28 11.41
N LEU A 507 5.17 -3.54 11.05
CA LEU A 507 5.61 -3.90 9.69
C LEU A 507 4.56 -3.56 8.64
N SER A 508 3.28 -3.80 8.93
CA SER A 508 2.17 -3.39 8.07
C SER A 508 2.15 -1.87 7.86
N GLU A 509 2.37 -1.10 8.93
CA GLU A 509 2.44 0.35 8.86
C GLU A 509 3.63 0.85 8.03
N LEU A 510 4.81 0.23 8.18
CA LEU A 510 5.98 0.51 7.34
C LEU A 510 5.67 0.25 5.86
N ARG A 511 5.05 -0.89 5.54
CA ARG A 511 4.66 -1.25 4.17
C ARG A 511 3.74 -0.20 3.53
N ASN A 512 2.81 0.36 4.32
CA ASN A 512 1.82 1.30 3.81
C ASN A 512 2.36 2.74 3.66
N HIS A 513 3.33 3.15 4.49
CA HIS A 513 3.74 4.56 4.61
C HIS A 513 5.16 4.87 4.12
N CYS A 514 6.07 3.90 4.09
CA CYS A 514 7.42 4.13 3.57
C CYS A 514 7.37 4.46 2.07
N LEU A 515 8.33 5.27 1.61
CA LEU A 515 8.39 5.84 0.26
C LEU A 515 9.31 5.04 -0.69
N TYR A 516 10.21 4.24 -0.12
CA TYR A 516 11.22 3.46 -0.84
C TYR A 516 11.22 1.99 -0.42
N LEU A 517 10.31 1.59 0.48
CA LEU A 517 10.11 0.19 0.84
C LEU A 517 9.25 -0.49 -0.23
N HIS A 518 9.76 -1.59 -0.78
CA HIS A 518 9.06 -2.45 -1.72
C HIS A 518 8.74 -3.81 -1.08
N TYR A 519 7.61 -4.36 -1.45
CA TYR A 519 7.18 -5.71 -1.06
C TYR A 519 6.73 -6.45 -2.32
N ASP A 520 7.34 -7.58 -2.63
CA ASP A 520 7.08 -8.38 -3.85
C ASP A 520 6.07 -9.52 -3.62
N GLY A 521 5.31 -9.47 -2.53
CA GLY A 521 4.44 -10.56 -2.10
C GLY A 521 5.12 -11.55 -1.14
N VAL A 522 6.45 -11.58 -1.09
CA VAL A 522 7.22 -12.50 -0.23
C VAL A 522 8.28 -11.77 0.60
N ARG A 523 9.01 -10.82 0.01
CA ARG A 523 10.17 -10.14 0.60
C ARG A 523 9.98 -8.63 0.67
N TYR A 524 10.46 -8.07 1.78
CA TYR A 524 10.62 -6.64 1.99
C TYR A 524 12.02 -6.21 1.56
N CYS A 525 12.12 -5.14 0.77
CA CYS A 525 13.39 -4.62 0.27
C CYS A 525 13.31 -3.11 0.04
N PHE A 526 14.24 -2.36 0.63
CA PHE A 526 14.45 -0.96 0.30
C PHE A 526 15.20 -0.83 -1.02
N LYS A 527 14.64 -0.05 -1.95
CA LYS A 527 15.27 0.23 -3.25
C LYS A 527 15.52 1.72 -3.39
N LYS A 528 16.47 2.09 -4.24
CA LYS A 528 16.72 3.49 -4.61
C LYS A 528 15.54 4.12 -5.35
N ASP A 529 14.79 3.30 -6.09
CA ASP A 529 13.64 3.73 -6.86
C ASP A 529 12.43 3.96 -5.94
N PRO A 530 11.68 5.05 -6.13
CA PRO A 530 10.47 5.34 -5.36
C PRO A 530 9.43 4.24 -5.54
N ASN A 531 8.67 3.94 -4.48
CA ASN A 531 7.51 3.06 -4.58
C ASN A 531 6.26 3.83 -5.03
N ILE A 532 5.15 3.10 -5.18
CA ILE A 532 3.90 3.68 -5.67
C ILE A 532 3.34 4.77 -4.75
N THR A 533 3.52 4.63 -3.44
CA THR A 533 3.09 5.64 -2.46
C THR A 533 3.80 6.96 -2.71
N LYS A 534 5.12 6.95 -2.91
CA LYS A 534 5.87 8.17 -3.22
C LYS A 534 5.46 8.78 -4.56
N LEU A 535 5.28 7.96 -5.59
CA LEU A 535 4.86 8.47 -6.91
C LEU A 535 3.49 9.17 -6.85
N ILE A 536 2.54 8.61 -6.08
CA ILE A 536 1.23 9.24 -5.88
C ILE A 536 1.36 10.52 -5.03
N GLU A 537 2.12 10.51 -3.94
CA GLU A 537 2.32 11.71 -3.10
C GLU A 537 2.97 12.86 -3.89
N ASP A 538 3.99 12.57 -4.70
CA ASP A 538 4.67 13.57 -5.55
C ASP A 538 3.69 14.13 -6.60
N ALA A 539 2.88 13.27 -7.22
CA ALA A 539 1.84 13.68 -8.17
C ALA A 539 0.70 14.48 -7.50
N GLU A 540 0.29 14.13 -6.28
CA GLU A 540 -0.72 14.85 -5.51
C GLU A 540 -0.24 16.26 -5.13
N GLN A 541 1.03 16.39 -4.76
CA GLN A 541 1.66 17.70 -4.53
C GLN A 541 1.70 18.54 -5.81
N GLU A 542 1.98 17.93 -6.97
CA GLU A 542 1.93 18.61 -8.27
C GLU A 542 0.51 19.13 -8.57
N VAL A 543 -0.51 18.28 -8.40
CA VAL A 543 -1.93 18.64 -8.59
C VAL A 543 -2.33 19.75 -7.62
N SER A 544 -1.94 19.67 -6.35
CA SER A 544 -2.25 20.68 -5.34
C SER A 544 -1.62 22.04 -5.68
N LYS A 545 -0.38 22.06 -6.17
CA LYS A 545 0.27 23.30 -6.65
C LYS A 545 -0.46 23.92 -7.84
N GLN A 546 -0.90 23.08 -8.79
CA GLN A 546 -1.68 23.53 -9.95
C GLN A 546 -3.04 24.10 -9.53
N GLU A 547 -3.74 23.47 -8.59
CA GLU A 547 -5.02 23.94 -8.06
C GLU A 547 -4.90 25.30 -7.36
N LEU A 548 -3.87 25.47 -6.52
CA LEU A 548 -3.59 26.74 -5.84
C LEU A 548 -3.28 27.85 -6.85
N ALA A 549 -2.48 27.56 -7.88
CA ALA A 549 -2.17 28.51 -8.94
C ALA A 549 -3.42 28.92 -9.74
N ALA A 550 -4.35 27.99 -9.95
CA ALA A 550 -5.62 28.23 -10.63
C ALA A 550 -6.71 28.88 -9.73
N ARG A 551 -6.39 29.25 -8.48
CA ARG A 551 -7.33 29.82 -7.49
C ARG A 551 -8.61 28.98 -7.34
N GLY A 552 -8.48 27.66 -7.35
CA GLY A 552 -9.61 26.73 -7.21
C GLY A 552 -10.40 26.47 -8.50
N ARG A 553 -10.04 27.08 -9.63
CA ARG A 553 -10.63 26.82 -10.96
C ARG A 553 -9.74 25.94 -11.83
N GLY A 554 -9.22 24.87 -11.24
CA GLY A 554 -8.31 23.93 -11.90
C GLY A 554 -8.95 22.56 -12.13
N LYS A 555 -8.13 21.61 -12.59
CA LYS A 555 -8.55 20.24 -12.95
C LYS A 555 -9.37 19.51 -11.89
N VAL A 556 -9.15 19.80 -10.60
CA VAL A 556 -9.92 19.23 -9.48
C VAL A 556 -11.38 19.66 -9.55
N ARG A 557 -11.62 20.96 -9.75
CA ARG A 557 -12.96 21.53 -9.92
C ARG A 557 -13.63 20.96 -11.17
N ASP A 558 -12.92 20.95 -12.30
CA ASP A 558 -13.45 20.45 -13.58
C ASP A 558 -13.83 18.96 -13.49
N LYS A 559 -13.04 18.16 -12.78
CA LYS A 559 -13.34 16.74 -12.56
C LYS A 559 -14.58 16.56 -11.68
N ILE A 560 -14.74 17.36 -10.62
CA ILE A 560 -15.96 17.35 -9.78
C ILE A 560 -17.19 17.74 -10.61
N GLU A 561 -17.08 18.77 -11.46
CA GLU A 561 -18.12 19.22 -12.38
C GLU A 561 -18.56 18.07 -13.30
N GLN A 562 -17.60 17.43 -13.97
CA GLN A 562 -17.85 16.28 -14.86
C GLN A 562 -18.52 15.11 -14.12
N MET A 563 -18.10 14.82 -12.88
CA MET A 563 -18.73 13.78 -12.09
C MET A 563 -20.19 14.13 -11.78
N LEU A 564 -20.47 15.38 -11.41
CA LEU A 564 -21.82 15.87 -11.13
C LEU A 564 -22.70 15.85 -12.39
N GLU A 565 -22.21 16.38 -13.51
CA GLU A 565 -22.89 16.34 -14.81
C GLU A 565 -23.25 14.91 -15.21
N ALA A 566 -22.32 13.96 -15.06
CA ALA A 566 -22.57 12.56 -15.38
C ALA A 566 -23.66 11.94 -14.50
N ARG A 567 -23.79 12.34 -13.22
CA ARG A 567 -24.87 11.86 -12.32
C ARG A 567 -26.21 12.56 -12.56
N LEU A 568 -26.20 13.74 -13.17
CA LEU A 568 -27.41 14.51 -13.49
C LEU A 568 -27.85 14.36 -14.96
N ALA A 569 -27.05 13.67 -15.77
CA ALA A 569 -27.36 13.38 -17.16
C ALA A 569 -28.72 12.68 -17.30
N GLY A 570 -29.58 13.20 -18.18
CA GLY A 570 -30.95 12.72 -18.38
C GLY A 570 -32.02 13.49 -17.59
N HIS A 571 -31.66 14.24 -16.55
CA HIS A 571 -32.58 15.07 -15.79
C HIS A 571 -32.71 16.47 -16.42
N ARG A 572 -33.72 16.66 -17.27
CA ARG A 572 -33.95 17.94 -17.98
C ARG A 572 -34.20 19.16 -17.08
N GLY A 573 -34.47 18.93 -15.78
CA GLY A 573 -34.67 19.99 -14.78
C GLY A 573 -33.42 20.32 -13.97
N ALA A 574 -32.30 19.61 -14.14
CA ALA A 574 -31.08 19.86 -13.39
C ALA A 574 -30.17 20.86 -14.12
N ILE A 575 -29.80 21.96 -13.46
CA ILE A 575 -28.85 22.96 -13.97
C ILE A 575 -27.59 22.87 -13.13
N VAL A 576 -26.46 22.52 -13.75
CA VAL A 576 -25.18 22.36 -13.07
C VAL A 576 -24.44 23.70 -13.04
N TRP A 577 -24.07 24.12 -11.84
CA TRP A 577 -23.11 25.20 -11.57
C TRP A 577 -23.36 26.49 -12.39
N PRO A 578 -24.58 27.06 -12.34
CA PRO A 578 -24.83 28.34 -12.97
C PRO A 578 -23.89 29.40 -12.38
N SER A 579 -23.31 30.24 -13.23
CA SER A 579 -22.41 31.32 -12.79
C SER A 579 -23.19 32.60 -12.46
N LYS A 580 -24.36 32.78 -13.08
CA LYS A 580 -25.25 33.93 -12.92
C LYS A 580 -26.72 33.50 -13.07
N SER A 581 -27.65 34.34 -12.61
CA SER A 581 -29.10 34.06 -12.65
C SER A 581 -29.65 33.78 -14.06
N GLN A 582 -29.08 34.39 -15.10
CA GLN A 582 -29.45 34.15 -16.50
C GLN A 582 -29.11 32.73 -17.01
N ASP A 583 -28.19 32.02 -16.35
CA ASP A 583 -27.78 30.67 -16.75
C ASP A 583 -28.82 29.61 -16.35
N ILE A 584 -29.77 29.97 -15.49
CA ILE A 584 -30.95 29.15 -15.16
C ILE A 584 -32.08 29.54 -16.11
N PRO A 585 -32.50 28.64 -17.03
CA PRO A 585 -33.55 28.94 -18.02
C PRO A 585 -34.86 29.45 -17.39
N ASP A 586 -35.58 30.30 -18.11
CA ASP A 586 -36.88 30.85 -17.71
C ASP A 586 -37.91 30.76 -18.85
N ASN A 587 -37.87 29.64 -19.58
CA ASN A 587 -38.59 29.46 -20.85
C ASN A 587 -39.67 28.36 -20.82
N ALA A 588 -39.77 27.58 -19.73
CA ALA A 588 -40.73 26.49 -19.63
C ALA A 588 -41.38 26.41 -18.24
N PRO A 589 -42.69 26.10 -18.16
CA PRO A 589 -43.43 25.93 -16.90
C PRO A 589 -43.12 24.55 -16.27
N ARG A 590 -41.93 24.42 -15.70
CA ARG A 590 -41.45 23.23 -14.99
C ARG A 590 -40.52 23.58 -13.86
N LEU A 591 -40.31 22.63 -12.96
CA LEU A 591 -39.31 22.73 -11.91
C LEU A 591 -37.89 22.62 -12.48
N LEU A 592 -37.06 23.59 -12.12
CA LEU A 592 -35.63 23.62 -12.33
C LEU A 592 -34.91 23.60 -10.99
N ILE A 593 -33.97 22.68 -10.83
CA ILE A 593 -33.10 22.58 -9.67
C ILE A 593 -31.71 23.02 -10.11
N ALA A 594 -31.26 24.15 -9.57
CA ALA A 594 -29.94 24.69 -9.83
C ALA A 594 -28.96 24.21 -8.75
N TYR A 595 -28.04 23.33 -9.13
CA TYR A 595 -26.98 22.84 -8.26
C TYR A 595 -25.89 23.90 -8.19
N LEU A 596 -25.80 24.61 -7.06
CA LEU A 596 -24.88 25.74 -6.94
C LEU A 596 -23.42 25.28 -6.90
N PRO A 597 -22.49 26.08 -7.45
CA PRO A 597 -21.07 25.72 -7.51
C PRO A 597 -20.42 25.73 -6.12
N LEU A 598 -19.29 25.03 -5.97
CA LEU A 598 -18.60 24.84 -4.68
C LEU A 598 -18.23 26.17 -4.00
N GLU A 599 -17.91 27.18 -4.81
CA GLU A 599 -17.55 28.53 -4.38
C GLU A 599 -18.69 29.22 -3.61
N PHE A 600 -19.96 28.86 -3.88
CA PHE A 600 -21.10 29.40 -3.15
C PHE A 600 -20.98 29.14 -1.64
N ALA A 601 -20.54 27.95 -1.24
CA ALA A 601 -20.34 27.59 0.17
C ALA A 601 -19.13 28.27 0.84
N ALA A 602 -18.25 28.90 0.05
CA ALA A 602 -17.12 29.67 0.55
C ALA A 602 -17.52 31.11 0.91
N GLU A 603 -18.59 31.63 0.32
CA GLU A 603 -19.13 32.96 0.60
C GLU A 603 -19.71 33.07 2.02
N GLY A 604 -19.77 34.30 2.55
CA GLY A 604 -20.46 34.60 3.81
C GLY A 604 -21.99 34.51 3.66
N GLU A 605 -22.69 34.24 4.76
CA GLU A 605 -24.16 34.07 4.75
C GLU A 605 -24.93 35.25 4.10
N PRO A 606 -24.58 36.54 4.32
CA PRO A 606 -25.26 37.64 3.65
C PRO A 606 -25.11 37.62 2.13
N GLU A 607 -23.94 37.21 1.64
CA GLU A 607 -23.65 37.14 0.21
C GLU A 607 -24.32 35.92 -0.44
N GLN A 608 -24.34 34.77 0.26
CA GLN A 608 -25.11 33.60 -0.16
C GLN A 608 -26.60 33.93 -0.30
N GLU A 609 -27.17 34.65 0.68
CA GLU A 609 -28.58 35.06 0.65
C GLU A 609 -28.86 36.05 -0.49
N ARG A 610 -27.95 37.02 -0.73
CA ARG A 610 -28.03 37.96 -1.86
C ARG A 610 -28.04 37.22 -3.20
N LEU A 611 -27.07 36.32 -3.41
CA LEU A 611 -26.95 35.53 -4.64
C LEU A 611 -28.14 34.59 -4.82
N ALA A 612 -28.58 33.91 -3.77
CA ALA A 612 -29.73 33.01 -3.82
C ALA A 612 -31.01 33.75 -4.22
N ARG A 613 -31.25 34.95 -3.66
CA ARG A 613 -32.38 35.80 -4.09
C ARG A 613 -32.27 36.18 -5.56
N ASP A 614 -31.08 36.51 -6.04
CA ASP A 614 -30.88 36.83 -7.47
C ASP A 614 -31.20 35.63 -8.37
N TYR A 615 -30.69 34.43 -8.07
CA TYR A 615 -31.00 33.21 -8.83
C TYR A 615 -32.50 32.89 -8.85
N LEU A 616 -33.18 33.03 -7.71
CA LEU A 616 -34.58 32.67 -7.55
C LEU A 616 -35.55 33.69 -8.17
N LEU A 617 -35.23 34.98 -8.11
CA LEU A 617 -36.17 36.06 -8.45
C LEU A 617 -35.86 36.74 -9.78
N ASN A 618 -34.63 36.66 -10.27
CA ASN A 618 -34.19 37.31 -11.50
C ASN A 618 -33.69 36.30 -12.54
N CYS A 619 -33.67 36.75 -13.79
CA CYS A 619 -33.05 36.10 -14.95
C CYS A 619 -32.25 37.16 -15.70
N GLY A 620 -31.00 37.38 -15.27
CA GLY A 620 -30.22 38.56 -15.65
C GLY A 620 -30.85 39.82 -15.06
N ASP A 621 -31.01 40.88 -15.87
CA ASP A 621 -31.57 42.15 -15.41
C ASP A 621 -33.11 42.18 -15.32
N ARG A 622 -33.79 41.07 -15.66
CA ARG A 622 -35.25 40.98 -15.67
C ARG A 622 -35.77 40.11 -14.54
N PRO A 623 -36.92 40.43 -13.93
CA PRO A 623 -37.60 39.53 -13.01
C PRO A 623 -37.96 38.20 -13.70
N ARG A 624 -37.79 37.09 -12.98
CA ARG A 624 -38.07 35.73 -13.46
C ARG A 624 -39.58 35.50 -13.61
N ARG A 625 -40.03 35.05 -14.78
CA ARG A 625 -41.43 34.70 -15.09
C ARG A 625 -41.87 33.45 -14.32
N TYR A 626 -41.04 32.41 -14.26
CA TYR A 626 -41.36 31.16 -13.58
C TYR A 626 -40.64 31.00 -12.22
N ARG A 627 -40.65 32.06 -11.40
CA ARG A 627 -39.99 32.08 -10.07
C ARG A 627 -40.51 31.03 -9.07
N ASN A 628 -41.72 30.52 -9.25
CA ASN A 628 -42.26 29.43 -8.42
C ASN A 628 -41.72 28.05 -8.85
N GLY A 629 -41.03 27.97 -10.00
CA GLY A 629 -40.44 26.76 -10.56
C GLY A 629 -38.92 26.64 -10.40
N VAL A 630 -38.25 27.47 -9.60
CA VAL A 630 -36.79 27.36 -9.37
C VAL A 630 -36.49 26.98 -7.93
N VAL A 631 -35.57 26.04 -7.76
CA VAL A 631 -35.03 25.56 -6.48
C VAL A 631 -33.50 25.58 -6.57
N LEU A 632 -32.83 26.01 -5.50
CA LEU A 632 -31.37 25.96 -5.44
C LEU A 632 -30.94 24.78 -4.57
N ALA A 633 -30.06 23.91 -5.08
CA ALA A 633 -29.40 22.89 -4.27
C ALA A 633 -28.06 23.44 -3.77
N ILE A 634 -27.87 23.45 -2.46
CA ILE A 634 -26.78 24.13 -1.77
C ILE A 634 -25.67 23.13 -1.40
N PRO A 635 -24.40 23.38 -1.78
CA PRO A 635 -23.30 22.47 -1.47
C PRO A 635 -22.88 22.57 0.00
N GLU A 636 -22.61 21.43 0.63
CA GLU A 636 -22.18 21.34 2.03
C GLU A 636 -20.66 21.52 2.17
N LYS A 637 -20.25 22.58 2.87
CA LYS A 637 -18.83 22.94 3.09
C LYS A 637 -17.94 21.80 3.61
N LYS A 638 -18.46 20.93 4.50
CA LYS A 638 -17.71 19.78 5.04
C LYS A 638 -17.38 18.74 3.96
N GLN A 639 -18.30 18.50 3.02
CA GLN A 639 -18.12 17.52 1.95
C GLN A 639 -17.20 18.05 0.85
N ILE A 640 -17.14 19.37 0.64
CA ILE A 640 -16.29 19.99 -0.39
C ILE A 640 -14.82 19.61 -0.20
N GLU A 641 -14.27 19.76 1.01
CA GLU A 641 -12.85 19.49 1.26
C GLU A 641 -12.51 18.00 1.18
N ALA A 642 -13.42 17.13 1.67
CA ALA A 642 -13.28 15.69 1.53
C ALA A 642 -13.30 15.26 0.05
N LEU A 643 -14.24 15.80 -0.73
CA LEU A 643 -14.36 15.55 -2.17
C LEU A 643 -13.14 16.05 -2.94
N ARG A 644 -12.67 17.29 -2.66
CA ARG A 644 -11.44 17.84 -3.27
C ARG A 644 -10.23 16.97 -2.98
N ARG A 645 -10.07 16.48 -1.75
CA ARG A 645 -8.97 15.56 -1.39
C ARG A 645 -9.06 14.27 -2.20
N ALA A 646 -10.24 13.64 -2.24
CA ALA A 646 -10.43 12.39 -2.97
C ALA A 646 -10.17 12.55 -4.46
N VAL A 647 -10.69 13.62 -5.07
CA VAL A 647 -10.48 13.93 -6.49
C VAL A 647 -9.02 14.28 -6.79
N ARG A 648 -8.32 15.01 -5.92
CA ARG A 648 -6.87 15.25 -6.07
C ARG A 648 -6.08 13.95 -6.09
N TYR A 649 -6.37 13.04 -5.17
CA TYR A 649 -5.70 11.74 -5.11
C TYR A 649 -6.02 10.87 -6.35
N LEU A 650 -7.25 10.91 -6.85
CA LEU A 650 -7.62 10.27 -8.13
C LEU A 650 -6.85 10.84 -9.32
N LEU A 651 -6.74 12.17 -9.42
CA LEU A 651 -5.95 12.82 -10.47
C LEU A 651 -4.46 12.49 -10.35
N ALA A 652 -3.93 12.35 -9.14
CA ALA A 652 -2.57 11.90 -8.90
C ALA A 652 -2.36 10.46 -9.39
N ILE A 653 -3.28 9.54 -9.06
CA ILE A 653 -3.26 8.16 -9.58
C ILE A 653 -3.33 8.13 -11.11
N GLU A 654 -4.24 8.90 -11.72
CA GLU A 654 -4.37 9.00 -13.18
C GLU A 654 -3.08 9.52 -13.82
N SER A 655 -2.43 10.51 -13.21
CA SER A 655 -1.13 11.05 -13.64
C SER A 655 -0.03 9.97 -13.59
N VAL A 656 0.11 9.27 -12.46
CA VAL A 656 1.09 8.18 -12.30
C VAL A 656 0.85 7.06 -13.32
N LYS A 657 -0.41 6.65 -13.49
CA LYS A 657 -0.79 5.61 -14.46
C LYS A 657 -0.50 6.03 -15.90
N SER A 658 -0.74 7.29 -16.26
CA SER A 658 -0.43 7.81 -17.61
C SER A 658 1.07 7.76 -17.94
N ARG A 659 1.93 7.86 -16.92
CA ARG A 659 3.40 7.80 -17.01
C ARG A 659 3.97 6.40 -16.68
N GLN A 660 3.17 5.35 -16.73
CA GLN A 660 3.59 3.98 -16.34
C GLN A 660 4.86 3.46 -17.03
N ARG A 661 5.11 3.87 -18.29
CA ARG A 661 6.32 3.49 -19.04
C ARG A 661 7.57 4.24 -18.58
N GLU A 662 7.41 5.50 -18.20
CA GLU A 662 8.49 6.35 -17.67
C GLU A 662 8.94 5.84 -16.30
N TYR A 663 7.98 5.51 -15.43
CA TYR A 663 8.24 4.96 -14.09
C TYR A 663 8.54 3.46 -14.07
N ARG A 664 8.43 2.76 -15.22
CA ARG A 664 8.65 1.31 -15.35
C ARG A 664 7.86 0.50 -14.31
N LEU A 665 6.58 0.82 -14.14
CA LEU A 665 5.73 0.18 -13.13
C LEU A 665 5.58 -1.32 -13.39
N THR A 666 5.68 -2.14 -12.33
CA THR A 666 5.45 -3.59 -12.39
C THR A 666 3.95 -3.92 -12.43
N GLU A 667 3.60 -5.16 -12.81
CA GLU A 667 2.19 -5.61 -12.78
C GLU A 667 1.56 -5.48 -11.39
N ASP A 668 2.29 -5.86 -10.33
CA ASP A 668 1.84 -5.71 -8.95
C ASP A 668 1.59 -4.24 -8.58
N GLN A 669 2.45 -3.32 -9.04
CA GLN A 669 2.26 -1.88 -8.79
C GLN A 669 1.05 -1.34 -9.55
N LEU A 670 0.75 -1.87 -10.74
CA LEU A 670 -0.44 -1.49 -11.51
C LEU A 670 -1.72 -2.00 -10.85
N GLU A 671 -1.71 -3.21 -10.27
CA GLU A 671 -2.85 -3.71 -9.51
C GLU A 671 -3.04 -2.92 -8.21
N GLN A 672 -1.97 -2.60 -7.48
CA GLN A 672 -2.03 -1.70 -6.32
C GLN A 672 -2.61 -0.31 -6.68
N LEU A 673 -2.22 0.27 -7.83
CA LEU A 673 -2.82 1.52 -8.31
C LEU A 673 -4.32 1.37 -8.57
N LYS A 674 -4.74 0.24 -9.14
CA LYS A 674 -6.14 -0.03 -9.48
C LYS A 674 -7.00 -0.19 -8.22
N GLU A 675 -6.52 -0.94 -7.22
CA GLU A 675 -7.19 -1.08 -5.92
C GLU A 675 -7.34 0.26 -5.20
N ARG A 676 -6.24 1.04 -5.14
CA ARG A 676 -6.27 2.40 -4.56
C ARG A 676 -7.21 3.33 -5.33
N LYS A 677 -7.26 3.22 -6.67
CA LYS A 677 -8.19 3.99 -7.50
C LYS A 677 -9.64 3.66 -7.16
N GLN A 678 -10.00 2.38 -7.12
CA GLN A 678 -11.38 1.95 -6.81
C GLN A 678 -11.82 2.41 -5.42
N THR A 679 -10.92 2.31 -4.43
CA THR A 679 -11.18 2.76 -3.06
C THR A 679 -11.46 4.26 -3.03
N GLU A 680 -10.63 5.05 -3.69
CA GLU A 680 -10.79 6.50 -3.71
C GLU A 680 -11.96 6.96 -4.61
N GLU A 681 -12.26 6.24 -5.70
CA GLU A 681 -13.46 6.46 -6.52
C GLU A 681 -14.72 6.29 -5.67
N ALA A 682 -14.81 5.23 -4.87
CA ALA A 682 -15.94 5.03 -3.96
C ALA A 682 -16.04 6.13 -2.90
N ALA A 683 -14.90 6.61 -2.36
CA ALA A 683 -14.87 7.71 -1.41
C ALA A 683 -15.35 9.04 -2.06
N ALA A 684 -14.89 9.34 -3.27
CA ALA A 684 -15.30 10.52 -4.03
C ALA A 684 -16.79 10.47 -4.39
N GLU A 685 -17.31 9.32 -4.84
CA GLU A 685 -18.75 9.12 -5.10
C GLU A 685 -19.58 9.33 -3.84
N SER A 686 -19.11 8.85 -2.69
CA SER A 686 -19.80 9.06 -1.42
C SER A 686 -19.87 10.54 -1.04
N CYS A 687 -18.75 11.26 -1.15
CA CYS A 687 -18.70 12.69 -0.87
C CYS A 687 -19.56 13.50 -1.85
N LEU A 688 -19.55 13.13 -3.13
CA LEU A 688 -20.35 13.78 -4.17
C LEU A 688 -21.85 13.58 -3.93
N ARG A 689 -22.28 12.38 -3.53
CA ARG A 689 -23.68 12.09 -3.22
C ARG A 689 -24.21 12.89 -2.04
N ASP A 690 -23.35 13.13 -1.04
CA ASP A 690 -23.71 13.91 0.14
C ASP A 690 -23.38 15.41 0.00
N LEU A 691 -22.82 15.83 -1.15
CA LEU A 691 -22.46 17.22 -1.42
C LEU A 691 -23.67 18.16 -1.33
N TYR A 692 -24.84 17.74 -1.83
CA TYR A 692 -26.06 18.53 -1.82
C TYR A 692 -27.08 17.91 -0.87
N ALA A 693 -27.20 18.47 0.33
CA ALA A 693 -28.10 17.99 1.39
C ALA A 693 -29.13 19.05 1.84
N GLU A 694 -29.13 20.21 1.21
CA GLU A 694 -29.95 21.36 1.54
C GLU A 694 -30.44 22.02 0.26
N VAL A 695 -31.70 22.46 0.26
CA VAL A 695 -32.32 23.19 -0.86
C VAL A 695 -32.98 24.47 -0.38
N TRP A 696 -32.87 25.53 -1.17
CA TRP A 696 -33.45 26.83 -0.89
C TRP A 696 -34.53 27.15 -1.93
N LEU A 697 -35.69 27.60 -1.44
CA LEU A 697 -36.84 28.00 -2.23
C LEU A 697 -37.30 29.39 -1.83
N PRO A 698 -37.92 30.17 -2.73
CA PRO A 698 -38.55 31.42 -2.35
C PRO A 698 -39.82 31.13 -1.53
N ARG A 699 -40.17 31.96 -0.56
CA ARG A 699 -41.46 31.90 0.15
C ARG A 699 -41.95 33.30 0.42
N VAL A 700 -43.27 33.51 0.32
CA VAL A 700 -43.87 34.78 0.74
C VAL A 700 -44.40 34.63 2.15
N GLU A 701 -44.00 35.53 3.03
CA GLU A 701 -44.50 35.65 4.40
C GLU A 701 -44.72 37.13 4.70
N ASN A 702 -45.92 37.51 5.13
CA ASN A 702 -46.32 38.91 5.38
C ASN A 702 -46.06 39.89 4.23
N GLY A 703 -46.06 39.42 2.98
CA GLY A 703 -45.81 40.23 1.79
C GLY A 703 -44.32 40.39 1.40
N GLU A 704 -43.39 39.86 2.21
CA GLU A 704 -41.97 39.83 1.91
C GLU A 704 -41.53 38.46 1.35
N VAL A 705 -40.53 38.48 0.47
CA VAL A 705 -39.96 37.25 -0.12
C VAL A 705 -38.75 36.79 0.71
N LEU A 706 -38.93 35.68 1.42
CA LEU A 706 -37.93 35.01 2.24
C LEU A 706 -37.40 33.74 1.56
N LEU A 707 -36.34 33.16 2.12
CA LEU A 707 -35.80 31.88 1.71
C LEU A 707 -36.32 30.77 2.64
N ASP A 708 -37.06 29.81 2.10
CA ASP A 708 -37.39 28.55 2.76
C ASP A 708 -36.21 27.58 2.56
N ARG A 709 -35.49 27.30 3.65
CA ARG A 709 -34.32 26.41 3.65
C ARG A 709 -34.73 25.04 4.14
N VAL A 710 -34.78 24.06 3.24
CA VAL A 710 -35.11 22.67 3.56
C VAL A 710 -33.82 21.87 3.61
N LYS A 711 -33.52 21.30 4.77
CA LYS A 711 -32.32 20.49 5.00
C LYS A 711 -32.70 19.06 5.31
N ARG A 712 -31.87 18.12 4.87
CA ARG A 712 -31.97 16.72 5.30
C ARG A 712 -31.94 16.63 6.84
N GLY A 713 -33.04 16.16 7.43
CA GLY A 713 -33.14 15.85 8.86
C GLY A 713 -32.44 14.53 9.26
N GLY A 714 -32.71 14.03 10.47
CA GLY A 714 -32.10 12.79 10.99
C GLY A 714 -32.54 11.49 10.29
N ARG A 715 -33.59 11.53 9.47
CA ARG A 715 -34.08 10.38 8.71
C ARG A 715 -33.23 10.16 7.45
N PRO A 716 -32.75 8.94 7.18
CA PRO A 716 -32.03 8.64 5.94
C PRO A 716 -32.98 8.68 4.73
N LEU A 717 -32.54 9.40 3.69
CA LEU A 717 -33.18 9.39 2.36
C LEU A 717 -33.04 8.00 1.74
N GLN A 718 -34.10 7.51 1.10
CA GLN A 718 -34.12 6.19 0.45
C GLN A 718 -33.49 6.24 -0.94
N ALA A 719 -33.56 7.38 -1.62
CA ALA A 719 -32.96 7.56 -2.93
C ALA A 719 -31.42 7.49 -2.88
N THR A 720 -30.85 6.88 -3.91
CA THR A 720 -29.40 6.69 -4.07
C THR A 720 -28.77 7.72 -5.00
N GLY A 721 -29.49 8.15 -6.04
CA GLY A 721 -29.04 9.17 -6.99
C GLY A 721 -29.11 10.59 -6.44
N ILE A 722 -28.25 11.48 -6.95
CA ILE A 722 -28.12 12.86 -6.45
C ILE A 722 -29.43 13.63 -6.68
N HIS A 723 -30.02 13.48 -7.86
CA HIS A 723 -31.24 14.20 -8.22
C HIS A 723 -32.46 13.68 -7.46
N GLU A 724 -32.61 12.36 -7.40
CA GLU A 724 -33.71 11.69 -6.73
C GLU A 724 -33.74 12.01 -5.23
N ARG A 725 -32.57 12.15 -4.59
CA ARG A 725 -32.47 12.57 -3.18
C ARG A 725 -32.97 14.00 -2.96
N ILE A 726 -32.66 14.90 -3.89
CA ILE A 726 -33.19 16.27 -3.84
C ILE A 726 -34.70 16.28 -4.09
N MET A 727 -35.18 15.46 -5.03
CA MET A 727 -36.63 15.31 -5.28
C MET A 727 -37.35 14.69 -4.08
N GLU A 728 -36.77 13.70 -3.41
CA GLU A 728 -37.30 13.11 -2.16
C GLU A 728 -37.40 14.18 -1.06
N LEU A 729 -36.36 15.02 -0.92
CA LEU A 729 -36.35 16.14 0.03
C LEU A 729 -37.48 17.15 -0.25
N LEU A 730 -37.79 17.39 -1.53
CA LEU A 730 -38.82 18.35 -1.94
C LEU A 730 -40.25 17.80 -1.89
N THR A 731 -40.43 16.47 -2.01
CA THR A 731 -41.75 15.85 -2.19
C THR A 731 -42.22 15.03 -0.99
N SER A 732 -41.30 14.55 -0.15
CA SER A 732 -41.59 13.48 0.81
C SER A 732 -41.07 13.74 2.23
N VAL A 733 -40.17 14.71 2.43
CA VAL A 733 -39.60 15.04 3.74
C VAL A 733 -40.36 16.21 4.37
N ASP A 734 -40.72 16.05 5.65
CA ASP A 734 -41.55 16.99 6.42
C ASP A 734 -42.86 17.37 5.71
N THR A 735 -43.00 18.63 5.29
CA THR A 735 -44.15 19.10 4.50
C THR A 735 -43.74 19.19 3.04
N PRO A 736 -44.39 18.44 2.12
CA PRO A 736 -44.10 18.50 0.70
C PRO A 736 -44.12 19.94 0.18
N ARG A 737 -43.07 20.33 -0.55
CA ARG A 737 -42.93 21.65 -1.17
C ARG A 737 -43.23 21.63 -2.66
N VAL A 738 -43.04 20.48 -3.29
CA VAL A 738 -43.28 20.23 -4.72
C VAL A 738 -44.27 19.09 -4.87
N TYR A 739 -45.20 19.24 -5.80
CA TYR A 739 -46.27 18.30 -6.07
C TYR A 739 -46.26 17.88 -7.55
N SER A 740 -46.47 16.59 -7.80
CA SER A 740 -46.59 16.03 -9.16
C SER A 740 -48.02 16.03 -9.70
N SER A 741 -48.99 16.43 -8.86
CA SER A 741 -50.41 16.55 -9.21
C SER A 741 -51.05 17.73 -8.46
N VAL A 742 -52.18 18.20 -8.96
CA VAL A 742 -53.02 19.23 -8.33
C VAL A 742 -54.48 18.87 -8.53
N THR A 743 -55.35 19.25 -7.59
CA THR A 743 -56.79 19.01 -7.74
C THR A 743 -57.44 20.08 -8.63
N PRO A 744 -58.51 19.75 -9.36
CA PRO A 744 -59.19 20.74 -10.18
C PRO A 744 -59.74 21.92 -9.35
N ARG A 745 -60.23 21.65 -8.13
CA ARG A 745 -60.67 22.70 -7.19
C ARG A 745 -59.55 23.67 -6.83
N LYS A 746 -58.33 23.18 -6.59
CA LYS A 746 -57.19 24.06 -6.27
C LYS A 746 -56.81 24.95 -7.45
N MET A 747 -57.02 24.50 -8.69
CA MET A 747 -56.85 25.36 -9.86
C MET A 747 -57.89 26.48 -9.90
N VAL A 748 -59.16 26.16 -9.63
CA VAL A 748 -60.26 27.14 -9.56
C VAL A 748 -59.94 28.20 -8.52
N GLU A 749 -59.55 27.80 -7.30
CA GLU A 749 -59.14 28.69 -6.22
C GLU A 749 -57.96 29.58 -6.62
N ARG A 750 -56.92 28.98 -7.26
CA ARG A 750 -55.72 29.70 -7.68
C ARG A 750 -56.03 30.89 -8.60
N VAL A 751 -56.89 30.68 -9.59
CA VAL A 751 -57.22 31.70 -10.59
C VAL A 751 -58.52 32.45 -10.30
N ARG A 752 -59.15 32.14 -9.16
CA ARG A 752 -60.45 32.66 -8.69
C ARG A 752 -61.55 32.51 -9.73
N LEU A 753 -61.62 31.36 -10.39
CA LEU A 753 -62.64 31.07 -11.41
C LEU A 753 -64.01 30.95 -10.70
N GLY A 754 -64.99 31.75 -11.12
CA GLY A 754 -66.30 31.86 -10.47
C GLY A 754 -66.40 32.91 -9.37
N GLU A 755 -65.29 33.55 -8.98
CA GLU A 755 -65.24 34.56 -7.91
C GLU A 755 -64.88 35.96 -8.44
N ALA A 756 -65.27 37.00 -7.71
CA ALA A 756 -64.87 38.38 -7.99
C ALA A 756 -63.43 38.64 -7.51
N ARG A 757 -62.60 39.35 -8.29
CA ARG A 757 -61.20 39.61 -7.88
C ARG A 757 -61.09 40.66 -6.76
N ALA A 758 -62.07 41.58 -6.68
CA ALA A 758 -62.21 42.58 -5.62
C ALA A 758 -63.68 42.82 -5.29
N ALA A 759 -63.96 43.41 -4.12
CA ALA A 759 -65.31 43.76 -3.69
C ALA A 759 -65.94 44.76 -4.67
N GLY A 760 -67.02 44.35 -5.36
CA GLY A 760 -67.72 45.16 -6.37
C GLY A 760 -67.44 44.78 -7.83
N GLU A 761 -66.54 43.83 -8.10
CA GLU A 761 -66.30 43.31 -9.46
C GLU A 761 -67.21 42.13 -9.81
N ALA A 762 -67.47 41.93 -11.11
CA ALA A 762 -68.20 40.76 -11.60
C ALA A 762 -67.37 39.47 -11.41
N PRO A 763 -68.01 38.31 -11.15
CA PRO A 763 -67.31 37.05 -11.01
C PRO A 763 -66.59 36.67 -12.30
N ARG A 764 -65.40 36.10 -12.17
CA ARG A 764 -64.59 35.67 -13.30
C ARG A 764 -65.18 34.40 -13.92
N LEU A 765 -65.87 34.53 -15.05
CA LEU A 765 -66.56 33.39 -15.68
C LEU A 765 -65.64 32.48 -16.53
N GLY A 766 -64.46 32.96 -16.93
CA GLY A 766 -63.52 32.18 -17.74
C GLY A 766 -62.07 32.65 -17.65
N VAL A 767 -61.15 31.76 -18.05
CA VAL A 767 -59.70 31.96 -17.96
C VAL A 767 -58.96 31.19 -19.06
N PRO A 768 -58.02 31.81 -19.78
CA PRO A 768 -57.10 31.08 -20.65
C PRO A 768 -56.25 30.09 -19.85
N VAL A 769 -56.03 28.88 -20.36
CA VAL A 769 -55.20 27.85 -19.70
C VAL A 769 -53.76 28.35 -19.52
N ALA A 770 -53.24 29.14 -20.45
CA ALA A 770 -51.94 29.78 -20.32
C ALA A 770 -51.83 30.65 -19.05
N GLU A 771 -52.90 31.35 -18.65
CA GLU A 771 -52.92 32.14 -17.42
C GLU A 771 -52.96 31.23 -16.17
N VAL A 772 -53.63 30.08 -16.25
CA VAL A 772 -53.59 29.06 -15.20
C VAL A 772 -52.16 28.55 -15.02
N VAL A 773 -51.51 28.15 -16.11
CA VAL A 773 -50.10 27.70 -16.10
C VAL A 773 -49.21 28.79 -15.51
N GLU A 774 -49.32 30.03 -15.98
CA GLU A 774 -48.56 31.15 -15.42
C GLU A 774 -48.80 31.32 -13.91
N SER A 775 -50.03 31.26 -13.42
CA SER A 775 -50.32 31.45 -12.00
C SER A 775 -49.60 30.44 -11.09
N PHE A 776 -49.48 29.17 -11.52
CA PHE A 776 -48.81 28.13 -10.74
C PHE A 776 -47.28 28.23 -10.77
N PHE A 777 -46.69 28.73 -11.86
CA PHE A 777 -45.23 28.83 -12.01
C PHE A 777 -44.68 30.24 -11.73
N ARG A 778 -45.50 31.29 -11.80
CA ARG A 778 -45.14 32.69 -11.53
C ARG A 778 -45.40 33.08 -10.08
N ASP A 779 -46.54 32.73 -9.52
CA ASP A 779 -46.92 33.22 -8.20
C ASP A 779 -46.34 32.32 -7.11
N LEU A 780 -45.71 32.91 -6.09
CA LEU A 780 -44.96 32.17 -5.05
C LEU A 780 -45.85 31.44 -4.03
N ALA A 781 -47.16 31.36 -4.30
CA ALA A 781 -48.13 30.71 -3.44
C ALA A 781 -48.13 29.18 -3.67
N PRO A 782 -48.27 28.36 -2.62
CA PRO A 782 -48.37 26.90 -2.76
C PRO A 782 -49.70 26.48 -3.42
N PRO A 783 -49.76 25.31 -4.10
CA PRO A 783 -48.67 24.34 -4.31
C PRO A 783 -47.70 24.75 -5.43
N ARG A 784 -46.43 24.31 -5.33
CA ARG A 784 -45.45 24.33 -6.43
C ARG A 784 -45.54 23.03 -7.21
N LEU A 785 -45.51 23.11 -8.54
CA LEU A 785 -45.68 21.94 -9.40
C LEU A 785 -44.36 21.51 -10.03
N GLU A 786 -44.19 20.20 -10.18
CA GLU A 786 -43.04 19.62 -10.87
C GLU A 786 -43.04 19.95 -12.38
N SER A 787 -44.20 19.82 -13.03
CA SER A 787 -44.39 20.17 -14.43
C SER A 787 -45.82 20.63 -14.71
N ALA A 788 -46.02 21.31 -15.82
CA ALA A 788 -47.37 21.67 -16.30
C ALA A 788 -48.24 20.45 -16.67
N ASP A 789 -47.70 19.23 -16.74
CA ASP A 789 -48.48 18.02 -16.96
C ASP A 789 -49.43 17.73 -15.78
N ALA A 790 -49.05 18.16 -14.57
CA ALA A 790 -49.94 18.15 -13.40
C ALA A 790 -51.24 18.93 -13.66
N LEU A 791 -51.14 20.05 -14.41
CA LEU A 791 -52.30 20.86 -14.80
C LEU A 791 -53.12 20.19 -15.90
N LYS A 792 -52.49 19.54 -16.88
CA LYS A 792 -53.23 18.77 -17.91
C LYS A 792 -54.11 17.69 -17.29
N LYS A 793 -53.56 16.93 -16.35
CA LYS A 793 -54.28 15.91 -15.55
C LYS A 793 -55.46 16.51 -14.80
N ALA A 794 -55.21 17.62 -14.12
CA ALA A 794 -56.23 18.31 -13.34
C ALA A 794 -57.33 18.94 -14.22
N ILE A 795 -56.99 19.43 -15.42
CA ILE A 795 -57.96 19.92 -16.41
C ILE A 795 -58.84 18.77 -16.91
N ALA A 796 -58.23 17.67 -17.34
CA ALA A 796 -58.95 16.49 -17.82
C ALA A 796 -59.93 15.96 -16.76
N ARG A 797 -59.45 15.82 -15.52
CA ARG A 797 -60.27 15.41 -14.37
C ARG A 797 -61.38 16.42 -14.04
N GLY A 798 -61.07 17.72 -14.01
CA GLY A 798 -62.03 18.77 -13.70
C GLY A 798 -63.17 18.89 -14.72
N VAL A 799 -62.86 18.64 -16.00
CA VAL A 799 -63.86 18.57 -17.08
C VAL A 799 -64.77 17.36 -16.91
N GLU A 800 -64.23 16.20 -16.58
CA GLU A 800 -64.99 14.98 -16.32
C GLU A 800 -65.90 15.11 -15.09
N GLU A 801 -65.40 15.72 -14.01
CA GLU A 801 -66.12 15.99 -12.76
C GLU A 801 -67.09 17.18 -12.83
N ARG A 802 -67.20 17.84 -13.99
CA ARG A 802 -68.03 19.04 -14.22
C ARG A 802 -67.69 20.24 -13.32
N ILE A 803 -66.44 20.38 -12.89
CA ILE A 803 -65.97 21.52 -12.09
C ILE A 803 -65.81 22.77 -12.97
N PHE A 804 -65.36 22.59 -14.21
CA PHE A 804 -65.30 23.62 -15.25
C PHE A 804 -65.42 22.96 -16.63
N ALA A 805 -65.75 23.75 -17.66
CA ALA A 805 -65.74 23.31 -19.04
C ALA A 805 -64.46 23.77 -19.75
N TYR A 806 -64.01 23.01 -20.76
CA TYR A 806 -62.82 23.28 -21.55
C TYR A 806 -63.14 23.45 -23.03
N THR A 807 -62.47 24.39 -23.69
CA THR A 807 -62.44 24.51 -25.15
C THR A 807 -61.03 24.89 -25.63
N SER A 808 -60.71 24.60 -26.89
CA SER A 808 -59.43 24.94 -27.51
C SER A 808 -59.60 26.00 -28.60
N GLY A 809 -58.58 26.86 -28.75
CA GLY A 809 -58.56 27.95 -29.72
C GLY A 809 -58.57 29.34 -29.07
N SER A 810 -58.93 30.37 -29.84
CA SER A 810 -58.93 31.74 -29.31
C SER A 810 -59.94 31.90 -28.16
N PRO A 811 -59.60 32.66 -27.09
CA PRO A 811 -60.52 32.89 -25.98
C PRO A 811 -61.89 33.39 -26.45
N PRO A 812 -62.99 32.68 -26.14
CA PRO A 812 -64.31 33.07 -26.60
C PRO A 812 -64.77 34.36 -25.94
N ALA A 813 -65.51 35.20 -26.67
CA ALA A 813 -66.10 36.42 -26.13
C ALA A 813 -67.28 36.08 -25.20
N LEU A 814 -67.44 36.82 -24.11
CA LEU A 814 -68.59 36.69 -23.21
C LEU A 814 -69.79 37.45 -23.81
N GLY A 815 -70.88 36.73 -24.05
CA GLY A 815 -72.14 37.29 -24.51
C GLY A 815 -72.86 38.10 -23.43
N ALA A 816 -73.80 38.94 -23.84
CA ALA A 816 -74.64 39.74 -22.93
C ALA A 816 -75.56 38.87 -22.04
N ASP A 817 -75.74 37.59 -22.40
CA ASP A 817 -76.48 36.56 -21.66
C ASP A 817 -75.62 35.85 -20.58
N GLY A 818 -74.37 36.28 -20.40
CA GLY A 818 -73.43 35.68 -19.45
C GLY A 818 -72.82 34.36 -19.92
N LYS A 819 -72.98 33.98 -21.19
CA LYS A 819 -72.43 32.74 -21.77
C LYS A 819 -71.32 33.01 -22.77
N PHE A 820 -70.36 32.12 -22.87
CA PHE A 820 -69.27 32.25 -23.84
C PHE A 820 -69.74 31.91 -25.27
N GLN A 821 -69.35 32.74 -26.24
CA GLN A 821 -69.69 32.57 -27.66
C GLN A 821 -68.76 31.53 -28.31
N VAL A 822 -69.06 30.26 -28.07
CA VAL A 822 -68.36 29.11 -28.67
C VAL A 822 -69.39 28.06 -29.09
N GLY A 823 -69.11 27.34 -30.19
CA GLY A 823 -69.99 26.25 -30.63
C GLY A 823 -70.12 25.18 -29.53
N PRO A 824 -71.33 24.72 -29.15
CA PRO A 824 -71.51 23.71 -28.11
C PRO A 824 -70.73 22.40 -28.37
N GLU A 825 -70.47 22.08 -29.64
CA GLU A 825 -69.67 20.94 -30.09
C GLU A 825 -68.17 21.06 -29.80
N LYS A 826 -67.69 22.28 -29.54
CA LYS A 826 -66.27 22.58 -29.22
C LYS A 826 -66.02 22.69 -27.72
N VAL A 827 -67.05 22.58 -26.89
CA VAL A 827 -66.95 22.65 -25.43
C VAL A 827 -67.06 21.25 -24.85
N VAL A 828 -66.08 20.88 -24.04
CA VAL A 828 -66.07 19.61 -23.30
C VAL A 828 -66.46 19.88 -21.85
N LEU A 829 -67.54 19.25 -21.41
CA LEU A 829 -68.03 19.26 -20.03
C LEU A 829 -68.70 17.92 -19.70
N GLY A 830 -68.30 17.28 -18.60
CA GLY A 830 -68.85 16.01 -18.13
C GLY A 830 -68.59 14.82 -19.05
N ARG A 831 -67.51 14.89 -19.84
CA ARG A 831 -67.01 13.81 -20.72
C ARG A 831 -65.50 13.68 -20.53
N ARG A 832 -64.98 12.47 -20.71
CA ARG A 832 -63.54 12.19 -20.60
C ARG A 832 -62.76 12.95 -21.68
N LEU A 833 -61.79 13.77 -21.25
CA LEU A 833 -60.85 14.50 -22.09
C LEU A 833 -59.47 13.85 -21.94
N GLY A 834 -58.79 13.53 -23.05
CA GLY A 834 -57.43 12.99 -22.98
C GLY A 834 -56.43 14.04 -22.49
N GLU A 835 -55.41 13.66 -21.71
CA GLU A 835 -54.36 14.60 -21.27
C GLU A 835 -53.64 15.26 -22.45
N ASP A 836 -53.47 14.53 -23.55
CA ASP A 836 -52.85 15.01 -24.80
C ASP A 836 -53.76 15.97 -25.60
N GLU A 837 -55.06 16.00 -25.29
CA GLU A 837 -56.04 16.91 -25.92
C GLU A 837 -56.10 18.28 -25.21
N VAL A 838 -55.43 18.41 -24.05
CA VAL A 838 -55.31 19.66 -23.31
C VAL A 838 -54.16 20.48 -23.88
N ASP A 839 -54.51 21.53 -24.62
CA ASP A 839 -53.60 22.55 -25.11
C ASP A 839 -53.39 23.61 -24.02
N LEU A 840 -52.15 23.74 -23.56
CA LEU A 840 -51.79 24.69 -22.52
C LEU A 840 -51.67 26.13 -23.03
N ASP A 841 -51.43 26.32 -24.32
CA ASP A 841 -51.22 27.64 -24.94
C ASP A 841 -52.54 28.21 -25.48
N SER A 842 -53.38 27.36 -26.09
CA SER A 842 -54.65 27.76 -26.71
C SER A 842 -55.90 27.26 -25.98
N GLY A 843 -55.78 26.62 -24.82
CA GLY A 843 -56.92 26.20 -24.03
C GLY A 843 -57.65 27.34 -23.33
N PHE A 844 -58.95 27.17 -23.06
CA PHE A 844 -59.76 28.09 -22.27
C PHE A 844 -60.69 27.33 -21.33
N LEU A 845 -60.69 27.71 -20.04
CA LEU A 845 -61.58 27.18 -19.01
C LEU A 845 -62.73 28.15 -18.75
N MET A 846 -63.93 27.64 -18.56
CA MET A 846 -65.11 28.43 -18.19
C MET A 846 -65.93 27.74 -17.11
N VAL A 847 -66.61 28.52 -16.28
CA VAL A 847 -67.54 27.98 -15.28
C VAL A 847 -68.70 27.26 -15.99
N PRO A 848 -69.23 26.14 -15.44
CA PRO A 848 -70.29 25.37 -16.08
C PRO A 848 -71.53 26.20 -16.45
N GLU A 849 -71.86 27.22 -15.65
CA GLU A 849 -73.01 28.12 -15.86
C GLU A 849 -72.84 29.03 -17.08
N ALA A 850 -71.60 29.28 -17.51
CA ALA A 850 -71.27 30.13 -18.65
C ALA A 850 -71.15 29.36 -19.97
N VAL A 851 -71.42 28.05 -19.97
CA VAL A 851 -71.40 27.22 -21.18
C VAL A 851 -72.60 27.54 -22.08
N PRO A 852 -72.41 27.69 -23.40
CA PRO A 852 -73.51 27.92 -24.34
C PRO A 852 -74.51 26.76 -24.35
N ALA A 853 -75.80 27.07 -24.25
CA ALA A 853 -76.85 26.05 -24.21
C ALA A 853 -77.20 25.54 -25.62
N SER A 854 -77.17 24.21 -25.81
CA SER A 854 -77.69 23.58 -27.03
C SER A 854 -79.22 23.59 -27.07
N PRO A 855 -79.88 23.88 -28.21
CA PRO A 855 -81.32 23.71 -28.35
C PRO A 855 -81.69 22.22 -28.33
N SER A 856 -82.58 21.84 -27.43
CA SER A 856 -83.16 20.48 -27.34
C SER A 856 -84.21 20.25 -28.43
N SER A 857 -84.05 19.20 -29.23
CA SER A 857 -85.09 18.69 -30.13
C SER A 857 -85.70 17.39 -29.58
N PRO A 858 -87.04 17.19 -29.63
CA PRO A 858 -87.68 15.98 -29.12
C PRO A 858 -87.76 14.85 -30.16
N GLY A 859 -87.36 13.65 -29.72
CA GLY A 859 -87.92 12.31 -29.99
C GLY A 859 -88.22 11.82 -31.41
N THR A 860 -87.56 10.73 -31.84
CA THR A 860 -88.21 9.54 -32.43
C THR A 860 -87.28 8.31 -32.38
N VAL A 861 -87.83 7.11 -32.14
CA VAL A 861 -87.22 5.76 -32.21
C VAL A 861 -87.91 4.97 -33.36
N PRO A 862 -87.54 3.75 -33.79
CA PRO A 862 -86.27 3.00 -33.91
C PRO A 862 -86.05 2.46 -35.37
N SER A 863 -85.14 1.48 -35.53
CA SER A 863 -84.88 0.55 -36.66
C SER A 863 -83.87 1.01 -37.72
N GLY A 864 -82.95 0.19 -38.25
CA GLY A 864 -82.57 -1.20 -38.05
C GLY A 864 -81.48 -1.58 -39.08
N SER A 865 -80.70 -2.63 -38.79
CA SER A 865 -79.86 -3.45 -39.70
C SER A 865 -78.69 -2.83 -40.48
N GLY A 866 -77.54 -3.52 -40.46
CA GLY A 866 -76.57 -3.50 -41.56
C GLY A 866 -75.09 -3.62 -41.19
N MET A 867 -74.62 -4.85 -40.92
CA MET A 867 -73.23 -5.27 -41.22
C MET A 867 -73.03 -5.30 -42.76
N PRO A 868 -71.81 -5.20 -43.35
CA PRO A 868 -70.81 -6.29 -43.23
C PRO A 868 -69.29 -5.97 -43.37
N THR A 869 -68.51 -6.85 -42.73
CA THR A 869 -67.21 -7.51 -43.09
C THR A 869 -66.14 -6.87 -43.99
N SER A 870 -64.87 -7.00 -43.56
CA SER A 870 -63.75 -7.76 -44.20
C SER A 870 -62.39 -7.24 -43.67
N ALA A 871 -61.58 -7.94 -42.86
CA ALA A 871 -60.75 -9.14 -43.07
C ALA A 871 -59.40 -8.92 -43.80
N ALA A 872 -58.29 -9.21 -43.09
CA ALA A 872 -57.01 -9.86 -43.51
C ALA A 872 -55.90 -9.52 -42.47
N ALA A 873 -55.46 -10.46 -41.60
CA ALA A 873 -54.40 -11.50 -41.78
C ALA A 873 -52.97 -10.91 -41.80
N ALA A 874 -51.90 -11.38 -41.15
CA ALA A 874 -51.46 -12.47 -40.24
C ALA A 874 -49.93 -12.19 -39.98
N PRO A 875 -49.03 -13.10 -39.53
CA PRO A 875 -49.03 -14.15 -38.50
C PRO A 875 -47.82 -14.06 -37.50
N MET A 876 -47.74 -15.02 -36.57
CA MET A 876 -46.69 -15.27 -35.55
C MET A 876 -45.30 -15.70 -36.11
N PRO A 877 -44.27 -15.91 -35.25
CA PRO A 877 -44.02 -17.25 -34.69
C PRO A 877 -43.53 -17.30 -33.22
N ALA A 878 -43.29 -18.53 -32.75
CA ALA A 878 -43.30 -19.05 -31.39
C ALA A 878 -41.93 -19.28 -30.70
N MET A 879 -41.99 -19.87 -29.48
CA MET A 879 -40.99 -20.68 -28.70
C MET A 879 -40.64 -20.08 -27.32
N ALA A 880 -40.36 -20.80 -26.23
CA ALA A 880 -40.60 -22.18 -25.76
C ALA A 880 -40.17 -22.25 -24.26
N ALA A 881 -40.85 -23.13 -23.49
CA ALA A 881 -40.41 -23.96 -22.34
C ALA A 881 -39.73 -23.37 -21.07
N GLY A 882 -40.18 -23.83 -19.87
CA GLY A 882 -39.30 -23.95 -18.69
C GLY A 882 -39.90 -23.92 -17.26
N SER A 883 -40.58 -25.01 -16.84
CA SER A 883 -40.62 -25.65 -15.49
C SER A 883 -40.79 -24.87 -14.15
N ALA A 884 -41.94 -25.14 -13.48
CA ALA A 884 -42.18 -25.70 -12.10
C ALA A 884 -41.60 -25.01 -10.82
N PRO A 885 -42.17 -25.16 -9.58
CA PRO A 885 -43.04 -26.26 -9.10
C PRO A 885 -44.29 -25.87 -8.26
N THR A 886 -44.85 -26.91 -7.63
CA THR A 886 -46.24 -27.20 -7.26
C THR A 886 -46.55 -27.05 -5.75
N ALA A 887 -47.81 -26.69 -5.43
CA ALA A 887 -48.69 -27.15 -4.31
C ALA A 887 -48.35 -26.80 -2.83
N PRO A 888 -49.33 -26.70 -1.88
CA PRO A 888 -50.59 -27.46 -1.83
C PRO A 888 -51.89 -26.75 -1.41
N GLY A 889 -53.03 -27.34 -1.82
CA GLY A 889 -54.15 -27.74 -0.93
C GLY A 889 -55.07 -26.67 -0.33
N ALA A 890 -56.29 -26.58 -0.87
CA ALA A 890 -57.41 -25.70 -0.51
C ALA A 890 -57.95 -25.81 0.94
N PRO A 891 -58.84 -24.88 1.34
CA PRO A 891 -60.22 -25.31 1.58
C PRO A 891 -61.25 -24.45 0.82
N LEU A 892 -62.29 -25.12 0.32
CA LEU A 892 -63.51 -24.51 -0.20
C LEU A 892 -64.13 -23.59 0.86
N ALA A 893 -64.23 -22.28 0.58
CA ALA A 893 -64.92 -21.33 1.44
C ALA A 893 -66.03 -20.61 0.66
N ARG A 894 -67.21 -20.59 1.27
CA ARG A 894 -68.49 -20.10 0.78
C ARG A 894 -68.36 -18.70 0.15
N SER A 895 -68.97 -18.53 -1.03
CA SER A 895 -69.23 -17.21 -1.61
C SER A 895 -70.11 -16.40 -0.64
N THR A 896 -69.48 -15.53 0.13
CA THR A 896 -70.17 -14.64 1.08
C THR A 896 -70.39 -13.31 0.36
N ARG A 897 -71.65 -12.93 0.10
CA ARG A 897 -71.99 -11.71 -0.65
C ARG A 897 -71.73 -10.41 0.14
N SER A 898 -71.51 -10.49 1.45
CA SER A 898 -71.13 -9.35 2.30
C SER A 898 -70.30 -9.83 3.50
N VAL A 899 -69.38 -8.98 3.97
CA VAL A 899 -68.49 -9.27 5.11
C VAL A 899 -68.45 -8.04 6.02
N ARG A 900 -68.67 -8.23 7.32
CA ARG A 900 -68.63 -7.17 8.35
C ARG A 900 -67.88 -7.67 9.58
N PHE A 901 -66.91 -6.90 10.05
CA PHE A 901 -66.16 -7.18 11.27
C PHE A 901 -65.71 -5.88 11.94
N SER A 902 -65.51 -5.93 13.26
CA SER A 902 -64.98 -4.83 14.06
C SER A 902 -63.57 -5.16 14.52
N LEU A 903 -62.68 -4.17 14.54
CA LEU A 903 -61.29 -4.35 14.91
C LEU A 903 -60.85 -3.32 15.95
N LYS A 904 -60.12 -3.80 16.96
CA LYS A 904 -59.56 -2.98 18.04
C LYS A 904 -58.04 -2.89 17.83
N ALA A 905 -57.52 -1.70 17.57
CA ALA A 905 -56.12 -1.49 17.17
C ALA A 905 -55.50 -0.25 17.84
N THR A 906 -54.18 -0.29 18.06
CA THR A 906 -53.39 0.87 18.51
C THR A 906 -53.02 1.81 17.36
N ARG A 907 -52.58 3.04 17.64
CA ARG A 907 -52.21 4.06 16.62
C ARG A 907 -51.28 3.51 15.54
N ALA A 908 -50.27 2.73 15.90
CA ALA A 908 -49.30 2.17 14.94
C ALA A 908 -49.89 0.99 14.11
N GLN A 909 -50.91 0.30 14.61
CA GLN A 909 -51.55 -0.83 13.94
C GLN A 909 -52.63 -0.38 12.95
N ILE A 910 -53.27 0.77 13.19
CA ILE A 910 -54.24 1.37 12.26
C ILE A 910 -53.61 1.59 10.89
N PHE A 911 -52.40 2.16 10.82
CA PHE A 911 -51.67 2.37 9.56
C PHE A 911 -51.34 1.06 8.82
N LYS A 912 -51.13 -0.05 9.55
CA LYS A 912 -50.83 -1.36 8.96
C LYS A 912 -52.09 -2.10 8.48
N ALA A 913 -53.28 -1.68 8.90
CA ALA A 913 -54.54 -2.29 8.49
C ALA A 913 -55.06 -1.74 7.14
N PHE A 914 -54.64 -0.54 6.73
CA PHE A 914 -55.11 0.08 5.48
C PHE A 914 -54.85 -0.74 4.21
N PRO A 915 -53.70 -1.41 4.01
CA PRO A 915 -53.51 -2.27 2.85
C PRO A 915 -54.51 -3.43 2.80
N ALA A 916 -54.89 -3.99 3.96
CA ALA A 916 -55.87 -5.07 4.02
C ALA A 916 -57.29 -4.59 3.71
N ILE A 917 -57.64 -3.37 4.15
CA ILE A 917 -58.93 -2.73 3.83
C ILE A 917 -58.99 -2.33 2.35
N ALA A 918 -57.90 -1.81 1.77
CA ALA A 918 -57.80 -1.49 0.35
C ALA A 918 -57.97 -2.73 -0.52
N ASN A 919 -57.32 -3.84 -0.17
CA ASN A 919 -57.51 -5.12 -0.87
C ASN A 919 -58.97 -5.62 -0.83
N LEU A 920 -59.71 -5.29 0.23
CA LEU A 920 -61.15 -5.60 0.31
C LEU A 920 -61.98 -4.68 -0.58
N ALA A 921 -61.62 -3.40 -0.67
CA ALA A 921 -62.27 -2.42 -1.55
C ALA A 921 -62.10 -2.76 -3.03
N ASP A 922 -60.92 -3.20 -3.45
CA ASP A 922 -60.65 -3.64 -4.83
C ASP A 922 -61.52 -4.83 -5.28
N LYS A 923 -62.10 -5.57 -4.32
CA LYS A 923 -62.96 -6.73 -4.58
C LYS A 923 -64.44 -6.47 -4.28
N ALA A 924 -64.79 -5.30 -3.76
CA ALA A 924 -66.18 -4.91 -3.53
C ALA A 924 -66.76 -4.24 -4.79
N ASP A 925 -68.02 -4.54 -5.11
CA ASP A 925 -68.70 -3.93 -6.26
C ASP A 925 -68.78 -2.40 -6.09
N GLY A 926 -68.26 -1.66 -7.07
CA GLY A 926 -68.14 -0.19 -7.02
C GLY A 926 -66.93 0.35 -6.28
N GLY A 927 -66.06 -0.51 -5.70
CA GLY A 927 -64.84 -0.09 -5.01
C GLY A 927 -65.07 0.55 -3.64
N ILE A 928 -66.29 0.45 -3.09
CA ILE A 928 -66.70 1.18 -1.89
C ILE A 928 -66.70 0.23 -0.68
N VAL A 929 -66.02 0.65 0.39
CA VAL A 929 -66.05 -0.01 1.70
C VAL A 929 -66.40 1.02 2.77
N THR A 930 -67.44 0.75 3.55
CA THR A 930 -67.85 1.63 4.65
C THR A 930 -67.08 1.28 5.93
N LEU A 931 -66.40 2.27 6.51
CA LEU A 931 -65.66 2.13 7.76
C LEU A 931 -66.40 2.84 8.90
N SER A 932 -66.55 2.17 10.04
CA SER A 932 -67.08 2.76 11.26
C SER A 932 -65.95 2.86 12.28
N VAL A 933 -65.66 4.07 12.74
CA VAL A 933 -64.57 4.36 13.67
C VAL A 933 -65.16 4.92 14.96
N GLU A 934 -64.88 4.25 16.07
CA GLU A 934 -65.35 4.64 17.40
C GLU A 934 -64.15 4.95 18.31
N ALA A 935 -64.17 6.13 18.95
CA ALA A 935 -63.15 6.55 19.90
C ALA A 935 -63.81 7.12 21.16
N THR A 936 -63.31 6.72 22.34
CA THR A 936 -63.81 7.19 23.63
C THR A 936 -62.71 7.92 24.40
N SER A 937 -63.05 9.09 24.94
CA SER A 937 -62.18 9.91 25.78
C SER A 937 -62.91 10.27 27.06
N ALA A 938 -62.29 10.01 28.23
CA ALA A 938 -62.87 10.36 29.52
C ALA A 938 -62.96 11.88 29.76
N ALA A 939 -62.18 12.68 29.02
CA ALA A 939 -62.15 14.15 29.12
C ALA A 939 -62.92 14.85 27.98
N GLY A 940 -63.55 14.09 27.06
CA GLY A 940 -64.13 14.62 25.83
C GLY A 940 -63.08 14.90 24.74
N PHE A 941 -63.55 15.24 23.54
CA PHE A 941 -62.70 15.72 22.44
C PHE A 941 -62.95 17.22 22.23
N ASP A 942 -61.89 18.01 22.06
CA ASP A 942 -62.03 19.43 21.74
C ASP A 942 -62.62 19.60 20.32
N PRO A 943 -63.70 20.38 20.15
CA PRO A 943 -64.37 20.51 18.85
C PRO A 943 -63.51 21.15 17.76
N SER A 944 -62.63 22.08 18.12
CA SER A 944 -61.77 22.76 17.14
C SER A 944 -60.64 21.86 16.67
N TRP A 945 -60.09 21.04 17.58
CA TRP A 945 -59.11 20.03 17.24
C TRP A 945 -59.72 18.90 16.41
N LEU A 946 -60.92 18.41 16.76
CA LEU A 946 -61.58 17.35 16.00
C LEU A 946 -61.84 17.79 14.56
N ARG A 947 -62.30 19.03 14.37
CA ARG A 947 -62.53 19.60 13.05
C ARG A 947 -61.24 19.72 12.23
N ASN A 948 -60.19 20.35 12.78
CA ASN A 948 -58.99 20.66 12.00
C ASN A 948 -58.02 19.46 11.85
N ALA A 949 -57.98 18.55 12.81
CA ALA A 949 -57.02 17.45 12.82
C ALA A 949 -57.60 16.11 12.35
N VAL A 950 -58.93 15.99 12.26
CA VAL A 950 -59.61 14.74 11.89
C VAL A 950 -60.61 14.94 10.74
N GLU A 951 -61.55 15.87 10.86
CA GLU A 951 -62.59 16.07 9.81
C GLU A 951 -62.01 16.68 8.54
N GLU A 952 -61.27 17.78 8.66
CA GLU A 952 -60.70 18.52 7.53
C GLU A 952 -59.70 17.68 6.71
N PRO A 953 -58.76 16.91 7.31
CA PRO A 953 -57.88 16.02 6.55
C PRO A 953 -58.60 14.84 5.87
N LEU A 954 -59.72 14.36 6.42
CA LEU A 954 -60.52 13.30 5.80
C LEU A 954 -61.33 13.84 4.62
N ASP A 955 -61.87 15.05 4.75
CA ASP A 955 -62.52 15.78 3.66
C ASP A 955 -61.52 16.11 2.54
N GLU A 956 -60.29 16.53 2.87
CA GLU A 956 -59.20 16.75 1.91
C GLU A 956 -58.77 15.47 1.18
N ALA A 957 -58.94 14.31 1.81
CA ALA A 957 -58.70 12.99 1.22
C ALA A 957 -59.90 12.45 0.41
N ASP A 958 -60.97 13.24 0.23
CA ASP A 958 -62.20 12.89 -0.50
C ASP A 958 -62.98 11.72 0.14
N ILE A 959 -62.90 11.57 1.46
CA ILE A 959 -63.59 10.53 2.23
C ILE A 959 -64.85 11.10 2.88
N VAL A 960 -66.04 10.65 2.42
CA VAL A 960 -67.34 11.11 2.95
C VAL A 960 -67.60 10.54 4.36
N LEU A 961 -67.80 11.42 5.34
CA LEU A 961 -68.20 11.05 6.70
C LEU A 961 -69.69 10.70 6.77
N LEU A 962 -70.00 9.44 7.10
CA LEU A 962 -71.36 8.97 7.37
C LEU A 962 -71.59 8.97 8.88
N TRP A 963 -72.32 9.97 9.38
CA TRP A 963 -72.68 10.05 10.80
C TRP A 963 -73.75 9.02 11.13
N ALA A 964 -73.61 8.33 12.27
CA ALA A 964 -74.43 7.17 12.62
C ALA A 964 -75.94 7.48 12.85
N ASP A 965 -76.37 8.74 12.81
CA ASP A 965 -77.76 9.16 13.01
C ASP A 965 -78.20 10.17 11.91
N ASP A 966 -78.53 9.68 10.71
CA ASP A 966 -79.42 10.41 9.78
C ASP A 966 -80.65 9.52 9.47
N PRO A 967 -81.80 9.77 10.12
CA PRO A 967 -82.94 8.86 10.11
C PRO A 967 -83.86 9.15 8.92
N ARG A 968 -83.45 8.81 7.69
CA ARG A 968 -84.36 8.75 6.54
C ARG A 968 -83.99 7.64 5.55
N SER A 969 -84.27 6.40 5.93
CA SER A 969 -84.99 5.40 5.12
C SER A 969 -84.67 4.00 5.64
N ASP A 970 -85.50 3.45 6.52
CA ASP A 970 -85.66 2.00 6.58
C ASP A 970 -87.07 1.68 7.09
N GLY A 971 -87.86 1.10 6.19
CA GLY A 971 -89.15 0.51 6.49
C GLY A 971 -88.98 -0.97 6.82
N ASP A 972 -89.27 -1.28 8.09
CA ASP A 972 -90.03 -2.44 8.58
C ASP A 972 -89.39 -3.86 8.50
N PRO A 973 -89.94 -4.89 9.20
CA PRO A 973 -89.68 -5.21 10.61
C PRO A 973 -89.24 -6.68 10.81
N GLY A 974 -88.65 -7.02 11.97
CA GLY A 974 -88.43 -8.43 12.31
C GLY A 974 -87.51 -8.72 13.51
N SER A 975 -87.99 -8.41 14.71
CA SER A 975 -87.49 -8.97 15.99
C SER A 975 -87.74 -10.50 16.10
N PRO A 976 -87.24 -11.24 17.12
CA PRO A 976 -86.37 -10.86 18.25
C PRO A 976 -85.15 -11.79 18.49
N ARG A 977 -84.15 -11.27 19.21
CA ARG A 977 -83.00 -12.01 19.75
C ARG A 977 -83.30 -12.61 21.13
N GLY A 978 -82.84 -13.83 21.36
CA GLY A 978 -82.24 -14.27 22.62
C GLY A 978 -80.73 -14.09 22.58
#